data_AF-A0A812WRI6-F1
#
_entry.id   AF-A0A812WRI6-F1
#
_cell.length_a   1.000
_cell.length_b   1.000
_cell.length_c   1.000
_cell.angle_alpha   90.00
_cell.angle_beta   90.00
_cell.angle_gamma   90.00
#
_symmetry.space_group_name_H-M   'P 1'
#
loop_
_entity.id
_entity.type
_entity.pdbx_description
1 polymer ?
#
loop_
_entity_poly.entity_id
_entity_poly.type
_entity_poly.pdbx_seq_one_letter_code
_entity_poly.pdbx_strand_id
1 'polypeptide(L)'
;MRPLHIAAEYGHVDMVEQLLKGGCNEDAKSDKTGETPLHIAAKCGRVKVVRKLINWNCHKEIETKEGLRPLHTAAEHGREDVVDALIQAGCQQEATTKMHRETALHVAAKSGKNAVVELLLDITRPDKAAADVEGRSLLHLAASEGHAEVVDLLLAAEWDQDAVDLEGGTPLHLAASEGHEHIVAKLLEHPNRPCQKEATDEKGRTPLHLAAECGHHNVVRQLLLDYDCDKDSRDVQGSTPLHSAASRNRLPVVELLLSDGCDQEATDAERRTPLHMAALAGCKDIVELLLQKNSDQEAIDHECRTPLHLAAYGGCRDVVQFLMKKFSTKETKDDQGRTPLHLAVLKGSLPVIQLHIDEHCNKEAQDHKGRTPLHIASFINADKDVVHLLLESQCDKEAMDKEGKTPLHLAAAACLRDVAELLLGKGSNKEVGDKKGRTPLHIAAIEGSRDVVDLLLRKRCNQAATDRKGWAPVHHAAREGKLEVVKLLVAEMTKEPTNGERTTPLHLAAQEGHNDVVKLLLVTDFTFKDSADKNGQIPLHLAAFGGHQEVVKCLLDGGCSKDIRDKHGNTPLHCAGQSAWRDLLDFMVCHGCNQDLKNAAGLRPEEVMQDALFRRRSPRGRPATAMYQPLAEDHWPEASRTKNYEGGYDLFDPHGLVDFLVNADVRLVRLEYLVELLESSKALPRRQEAEEEKTSMDAPALVAPSELRQVDVNPETFHASIMVKDPTPRRLTVRFVSISHVWESREHPDPWRFQLQSVVDKYRLRLLDSVVWIFFDFLSLYQYERDEAQDRVFRLALQGMHLLYSHEAVEVQRIEALASKEVRDDCLARNGSLIPVYWEDEKKVTDVPIDQLKLNETPYSLRGWCQAETQWAALRTSMKDECPVPLPPHIFRERMKRLLFTHREDSDTVFELHDMLFRHKAATTTQLLVAGLSVERIADLTAALPFYSELQELVLTVTTEHVAWKAAAAVVESGACDVQIECNNFGDEEAICLSEALSNERSQHLERLHLICDCLSELGQKALERLTERRRGTVRLSCHLVIESKDRNRGYGYGGHESRRAQPQQTSTTLRVLVHRRRT
;
A
#
# COMPACT_ATOMS: atom_id res chain seq x y z
N MET A 1 23.49 31.72 14.18
CA MET A 1 23.88 33.00 13.55
C MET A 1 25.12 33.52 14.27
N ARG A 2 26.09 34.05 13.54
CA ARG A 2 27.36 34.56 14.06
C ARG A 2 27.28 36.09 14.26
N PRO A 3 28.23 36.73 14.97
CA PRO A 3 28.20 38.18 15.19
C PRO A 3 28.09 39.01 13.90
N LEU A 4 28.72 38.55 12.81
CA LEU A 4 28.64 39.21 11.50
C LEU A 4 27.23 39.11 10.87
N HIS A 5 26.52 38.00 11.06
CA HIS A 5 25.11 37.86 10.64
C HIS A 5 24.21 38.88 11.35
N ILE A 6 24.40 39.02 12.67
CA ILE A 6 23.62 39.95 13.50
C ILE A 6 23.93 41.40 13.11
N ALA A 7 25.20 41.75 12.94
CA ALA A 7 25.59 43.08 12.49
C ALA A 7 25.01 43.42 11.09
N ALA A 8 24.94 42.43 10.20
CA ALA A 8 24.33 42.56 8.89
C ALA A 8 22.80 42.74 8.95
N GLU A 9 22.11 42.01 9.82
CA GLU A 9 20.65 42.12 10.06
C GLU A 9 20.25 43.54 10.51
N TYR A 10 20.94 44.06 11.51
CA TYR A 10 20.66 45.38 12.09
C TYR A 10 21.26 46.55 11.31
N GLY A 11 22.08 46.29 10.28
CA GLY A 11 22.64 47.33 9.42
C GLY A 11 23.82 48.10 10.05
N HIS A 12 24.53 47.52 11.02
CA HIS A 12 25.64 48.16 11.72
C HIS A 12 26.93 48.14 10.87
N VAL A 13 27.04 49.08 9.92
CA VAL A 13 28.16 49.15 8.95
C VAL A 13 29.54 49.17 9.62
N ASP A 14 29.72 49.98 10.66
CA ASP A 14 31.01 50.10 11.36
C ASP A 14 31.39 48.81 12.08
N MET A 15 30.41 48.12 12.67
CA MET A 15 30.59 46.83 13.32
C MET A 15 30.95 45.74 12.31
N VAL A 16 30.27 45.72 11.15
CA VAL A 16 30.60 44.82 10.04
C VAL A 16 32.06 45.04 9.62
N GLU A 17 32.51 46.29 9.45
CA GLU A 17 33.89 46.60 9.09
C GLU A 17 34.90 46.14 10.16
N GLN A 18 34.61 46.37 11.44
CA GLN A 18 35.49 45.95 12.53
C GLN A 18 35.59 44.42 12.61
N LEU A 19 34.47 43.71 12.46
CA LEU A 19 34.43 42.24 12.50
C LEU A 19 35.19 41.63 11.31
N LEU A 20 35.06 42.19 10.11
CA LEU A 20 35.80 41.76 8.93
C LEU A 20 37.31 42.00 9.07
N LYS A 21 37.73 43.18 9.56
CA LYS A 21 39.15 43.45 9.89
C LYS A 21 39.70 42.52 10.97
N GLY A 22 38.85 42.06 11.88
CA GLY A 22 39.17 41.07 12.92
C GLY A 22 39.30 39.63 12.41
N GLY A 23 39.17 39.38 11.10
CA GLY A 23 39.30 38.04 10.51
C GLY A 23 38.04 37.19 10.57
N CYS A 24 36.86 37.78 10.79
CA CYS A 24 35.60 37.04 10.64
C CYS A 24 35.38 36.64 9.19
N ASN A 25 35.03 35.37 8.95
CA ASN A 25 34.65 34.88 7.63
C ASN A 25 33.37 35.59 7.13
N GLU A 26 33.52 36.39 6.08
CA GLU A 26 32.51 37.17 5.37
C GLU A 26 31.39 36.31 4.76
N ASP A 27 31.70 35.06 4.43
CA ASP A 27 30.84 34.10 3.76
C ASP A 27 30.36 32.98 4.69
N ALA A 28 30.43 33.21 6.00
CA ALA A 28 29.97 32.25 6.98
C ALA A 28 28.48 31.92 6.77
N LYS A 29 28.15 30.65 6.56
CA LYS A 29 26.76 30.20 6.43
C LYS A 29 26.09 30.03 7.79
N SER A 30 24.80 30.33 7.88
CA SER A 30 23.97 30.02 9.04
C SER A 30 23.70 28.50 9.12
N ASP A 31 23.68 27.92 10.31
CA ASP A 31 23.51 26.47 10.47
C ASP A 31 22.09 25.99 10.10
N LYS A 32 21.09 26.86 10.25
CA LYS A 32 19.68 26.53 9.99
C LYS A 32 19.33 26.63 8.52
N THR A 33 19.51 27.81 7.92
CA THR A 33 19.04 28.16 6.56
C THR A 33 20.16 28.14 5.52
N GLY A 34 21.43 28.19 5.94
CA GLY A 34 22.56 28.35 5.03
C GLY A 34 22.79 29.80 4.59
N GLU A 35 22.05 30.77 5.11
CA GLU A 35 22.17 32.19 4.77
C GLU A 35 23.54 32.77 5.18
N THR A 36 24.16 33.55 4.30
CA THR A 36 25.38 34.34 4.58
C THR A 36 25.02 35.72 5.15
N PRO A 37 25.97 36.48 5.73
CA PRO A 37 25.73 37.88 6.10
C PRO A 37 25.20 38.72 4.93
N LEU A 38 25.60 38.40 3.69
CA LEU A 38 25.08 39.06 2.50
C LEU A 38 23.60 38.71 2.23
N HIS A 39 23.18 37.45 2.41
CA HIS A 39 21.76 37.07 2.33
C HIS A 39 20.91 37.84 3.35
N ILE A 40 21.39 37.94 4.59
CA ILE A 40 20.68 38.63 5.66
C ILE A 40 20.62 40.13 5.38
N ALA A 41 21.74 40.74 4.98
CA ALA A 41 21.75 42.15 4.59
C ALA A 41 20.81 42.41 3.41
N ALA A 42 20.75 41.47 2.45
CA ALA A 42 19.85 41.54 1.31
C ALA A 42 18.38 41.44 1.74
N LYS A 43 18.02 40.43 2.53
CA LYS A 43 16.69 40.25 3.14
C LYS A 43 16.19 41.48 3.89
N CYS A 44 17.07 42.07 4.70
CA CYS A 44 16.78 43.23 5.54
C CYS A 44 16.90 44.59 4.82
N GLY A 45 17.23 44.63 3.53
CA GLY A 45 17.33 45.87 2.77
C GLY A 45 18.50 46.77 3.18
N ARG A 46 19.59 46.22 3.73
CA ARG A 46 20.72 47.00 4.28
C ARG A 46 21.73 47.34 3.19
N VAL A 47 21.36 48.21 2.25
CA VAL A 47 22.17 48.59 1.06
C VAL A 47 23.61 48.98 1.40
N LYS A 48 23.81 49.78 2.47
CA LYS A 48 25.17 50.19 2.91
C LYS A 48 26.02 49.01 3.36
N VAL A 49 25.42 48.04 4.07
CA VAL A 49 26.11 46.81 4.47
C VAL A 49 26.37 45.93 3.26
N VAL A 50 25.40 45.78 2.35
CA VAL A 50 25.57 45.03 1.09
C VAL A 50 26.75 45.57 0.30
N ARG A 51 26.81 46.90 0.05
CA ARG A 51 27.94 47.54 -0.65
C ARG A 51 29.25 47.34 0.11
N LYS A 52 29.24 47.39 1.45
CA LYS A 52 30.45 47.16 2.26
C LYS A 52 30.96 45.72 2.14
N LEU A 53 30.07 44.72 2.21
CA LEU A 53 30.41 43.31 2.06
C LEU A 53 30.94 43.01 0.64
N ILE A 54 30.29 43.55 -0.40
CA ILE A 54 30.75 43.43 -1.79
C ILE A 54 32.13 44.07 -1.99
N ASN A 55 32.37 45.26 -1.43
CA ASN A 55 33.69 45.92 -1.48
C ASN A 55 34.77 45.14 -0.72
N TRP A 56 34.38 44.31 0.24
CA TRP A 56 35.28 43.38 0.94
C TRP A 56 35.47 42.06 0.19
N ASN A 57 34.94 41.96 -1.04
CA ASN A 57 35.07 40.83 -1.96
C ASN A 57 34.42 39.52 -1.48
N CYS A 58 33.28 39.60 -0.77
CA CYS A 58 32.50 38.42 -0.40
C CYS A 58 31.91 37.69 -1.62
N HIS A 59 31.67 36.37 -1.49
CA HIS A 59 31.08 35.57 -2.55
C HIS A 59 29.56 35.84 -2.70
N LYS A 60 29.22 36.65 -3.71
CA LYS A 60 27.86 37.08 -4.02
C LYS A 60 26.92 36.01 -4.63
N GLU A 61 27.46 34.85 -4.99
CA GLU A 61 26.73 33.74 -5.66
C GLU A 61 26.52 32.53 -4.73
N ILE A 62 26.78 32.67 -3.43
CA ILE A 62 26.55 31.58 -2.49
C ILE A 62 25.07 31.27 -2.43
N GLU A 63 24.75 29.98 -2.42
CA GLU A 63 23.39 29.49 -2.26
C GLU A 63 23.09 29.11 -0.79
N THR A 64 21.86 29.41 -0.36
CA THR A 64 21.23 28.84 0.84
C THR A 64 20.97 27.34 0.67
N LYS A 65 20.45 26.68 1.71
CA LYS A 65 20.04 25.27 1.60
C LYS A 65 18.90 25.04 0.59
N GLU A 66 18.07 26.06 0.37
CA GLU A 66 16.97 26.04 -0.60
C GLU A 66 17.42 26.47 -2.01
N GLY A 67 18.71 26.76 -2.19
CA GLY A 67 19.25 27.20 -3.48
C GLY A 67 19.02 28.69 -3.78
N LEU A 68 18.58 29.49 -2.81
CA LEU A 68 18.43 30.94 -2.99
C LEU A 68 19.79 31.61 -2.94
N ARG A 69 19.98 32.62 -3.80
CA ARG A 69 21.15 33.50 -3.82
C ARG A 69 20.79 34.84 -3.20
N PRO A 70 21.75 35.69 -2.83
CA PRO A 70 21.44 37.01 -2.27
C PRO A 70 20.53 37.85 -3.17
N LEU A 71 20.64 37.71 -4.50
CA LEU A 71 19.75 38.36 -5.46
C LEU A 71 18.32 37.81 -5.38
N HIS A 72 18.14 36.48 -5.32
CA HIS A 72 16.83 35.86 -5.09
C HIS A 72 16.19 36.35 -3.78
N THR A 73 16.96 36.38 -2.68
CA THR A 73 16.46 36.85 -1.39
C THR A 73 16.09 38.34 -1.40
N ALA A 74 16.89 39.18 -2.07
CA ALA A 74 16.56 40.60 -2.24
C ALA A 74 15.27 40.78 -3.05
N ALA A 75 15.09 39.97 -4.10
CA ALA A 75 13.94 40.00 -4.96
C ALA A 75 12.65 39.54 -4.25
N GLU A 76 12.70 38.42 -3.53
CA GLU A 76 11.63 37.89 -2.68
C GLU A 76 11.11 38.93 -1.68
N HIS A 77 12.02 39.71 -1.10
CA HIS A 77 11.69 40.70 -0.06
C HIS A 77 11.45 42.11 -0.61
N GLY A 78 11.44 42.29 -1.94
CA GLY A 78 11.13 43.57 -2.59
C GLY A 78 12.16 44.67 -2.31
N ARG A 79 13.45 44.32 -2.21
CA ARG A 79 14.51 45.28 -1.84
C ARG A 79 15.16 45.89 -3.07
N GLU A 80 14.45 46.80 -3.72
CA GLU A 80 14.86 47.47 -4.97
C GLU A 80 16.31 48.00 -4.96
N ASP A 81 16.66 48.86 -4.00
CA ASP A 81 18.02 49.42 -3.88
C ASP A 81 19.12 48.36 -3.70
N VAL A 82 18.77 47.24 -3.06
CA VAL A 82 19.70 46.10 -2.88
C VAL A 82 19.81 45.31 -4.17
N VAL A 83 18.70 45.08 -4.87
CA VAL A 83 18.68 44.43 -6.18
C VAL A 83 19.55 45.22 -7.17
N ASP A 84 19.38 46.55 -7.25
CA ASP A 84 20.22 47.43 -8.06
C ASP A 84 21.71 47.34 -7.64
N ALA A 85 22.01 47.40 -6.34
CA ALA A 85 23.39 47.28 -5.87
C ALA A 85 24.04 45.92 -6.20
N LEU A 86 23.29 44.82 -6.13
CA LEU A 86 23.76 43.47 -6.48
C LEU A 86 23.94 43.31 -7.99
N ILE A 87 23.04 43.88 -8.80
CA ILE A 87 23.15 43.89 -10.26
C ILE A 87 24.36 44.71 -10.72
N GLN A 88 24.57 45.91 -10.17
CA GLN A 88 25.75 46.75 -10.44
C GLN A 88 27.05 46.05 -10.04
N ALA A 89 27.00 45.19 -9.01
CA ALA A 89 28.14 44.38 -8.61
C ALA A 89 28.38 43.17 -9.55
N GLY A 90 27.55 42.97 -10.57
CA GLY A 90 27.68 41.91 -11.57
C GLY A 90 27.24 40.53 -11.07
N CYS A 91 26.20 40.46 -10.23
CA CYS A 91 25.56 39.18 -9.87
C CYS A 91 24.89 38.53 -11.09
N GLN A 92 24.84 37.20 -11.11
CA GLN A 92 24.15 36.43 -12.15
C GLN A 92 22.62 36.61 -12.03
N GLN A 93 22.02 37.33 -12.97
CA GLN A 93 20.59 37.66 -12.99
C GLN A 93 19.71 36.48 -13.40
N GLU A 94 20.17 35.69 -14.37
CA GLU A 94 19.46 34.51 -14.91
C GLU A 94 19.87 33.21 -14.20
N ALA A 95 20.55 33.30 -13.05
CA ALA A 95 20.80 32.13 -12.22
C ALA A 95 19.48 31.65 -11.62
N THR A 96 19.21 30.34 -11.72
CA THR A 96 17.97 29.75 -11.22
C THR A 96 18.14 29.10 -9.85
N THR A 97 17.08 29.09 -9.04
CA THR A 97 17.03 28.29 -7.80
C THR A 97 17.12 26.79 -8.11
N LYS A 98 17.64 26.00 -7.16
CA LYS A 98 17.80 24.55 -7.33
C LYS A 98 16.49 23.78 -7.31
N MET A 99 15.55 24.21 -6.46
CA MET A 99 14.30 23.47 -6.22
C MET A 99 13.26 23.73 -7.30
N HIS A 100 13.12 24.97 -7.75
CA HIS A 100 12.01 25.39 -8.61
C HIS A 100 12.44 25.95 -9.97
N ARG A 101 13.75 26.01 -10.27
CA ARG A 101 14.30 26.66 -11.47
C ARG A 101 13.86 28.13 -11.66
N GLU A 102 13.57 28.82 -10.56
CA GLU A 102 13.11 30.21 -10.58
C GLU A 102 14.29 31.17 -10.67
N THR A 103 14.27 32.16 -11.56
CA THR A 103 15.22 33.30 -11.51
C THR A 103 14.80 34.33 -10.46
N ALA A 104 15.64 35.33 -10.18
CA ALA A 104 15.28 36.43 -9.29
C ALA A 104 14.00 37.16 -9.75
N LEU A 105 13.76 37.22 -11.06
CA LEU A 105 12.54 37.78 -11.62
C LEU A 105 11.31 36.89 -11.37
N HIS A 106 11.45 35.56 -11.46
CA HIS A 106 10.37 34.62 -11.09
C HIS A 106 9.97 34.79 -9.62
N VAL A 107 10.97 34.85 -8.73
CA VAL A 107 10.73 35.05 -7.29
C VAL A 107 10.07 36.41 -7.02
N ALA A 108 10.48 37.48 -7.70
CA ALA A 108 9.86 38.80 -7.58
C ALA A 108 8.41 38.82 -8.09
N ALA A 109 8.14 38.18 -9.23
CA ALA A 109 6.81 38.10 -9.82
C ALA A 109 5.84 37.29 -8.94
N LYS A 110 6.28 36.10 -8.50
CA LYS A 110 5.55 35.22 -7.56
C LYS A 110 5.31 35.86 -6.19
N SER A 111 6.20 36.76 -5.75
CA SER A 111 6.05 37.48 -4.47
C SER A 111 5.36 38.85 -4.59
N GLY A 112 4.92 39.24 -5.78
CA GLY A 112 4.19 40.49 -6.03
C GLY A 112 5.03 41.74 -5.79
N LYS A 113 6.32 41.72 -6.14
CA LYS A 113 7.24 42.84 -5.88
C LYS A 113 7.35 43.75 -7.10
N ASN A 114 6.31 44.54 -7.35
CA ASN A 114 6.12 45.39 -8.53
C ASN A 114 7.37 46.19 -8.93
N ALA A 115 7.96 46.97 -8.01
CA ALA A 115 9.14 47.79 -8.29
C ALA A 115 10.39 46.97 -8.65
N VAL A 116 10.55 45.79 -8.03
CA VAL A 116 11.66 44.89 -8.37
C VAL A 116 11.43 44.22 -9.72
N VAL A 117 10.18 43.85 -10.04
CA VAL A 117 9.81 43.30 -11.36
C VAL A 117 10.09 44.34 -12.46
N GLU A 118 9.66 45.58 -12.28
CA GLU A 118 9.92 46.68 -13.23
C GLU A 118 11.42 46.91 -13.43
N LEU A 119 12.18 47.03 -12.34
CA LEU A 119 13.64 47.17 -12.38
C LEU A 119 14.33 46.03 -13.13
N LEU A 120 13.93 44.78 -12.86
CA LEU A 120 14.53 43.60 -13.50
C LEU A 120 14.13 43.49 -14.98
N LEU A 121 12.89 43.79 -15.35
CA LEU A 121 12.46 43.81 -16.76
C LEU A 121 13.27 44.83 -17.58
N ASP A 122 13.50 46.03 -17.03
CA ASP A 122 14.24 47.10 -17.71
C ASP A 122 15.72 46.76 -17.90
N ILE A 123 16.35 46.16 -16.88
CA ILE A 123 17.80 45.93 -16.87
C ILE A 123 18.19 44.62 -17.54
N THR A 124 17.48 43.51 -17.27
CA THR A 124 17.97 42.17 -17.62
C THR A 124 17.53 41.71 -19.02
N ARG A 125 16.50 42.34 -19.62
CA ARG A 125 15.86 41.89 -20.87
C ARG A 125 15.67 40.36 -20.87
N PRO A 126 14.91 39.84 -19.91
CA PRO A 126 14.84 38.42 -19.62
C PRO A 126 14.31 37.62 -20.82
N ASP A 127 14.72 36.36 -20.91
CA ASP A 127 14.16 35.44 -21.89
C ASP A 127 12.69 35.17 -21.57
N LYS A 128 11.80 35.61 -22.45
CA LYS A 128 10.35 35.41 -22.31
C LYS A 128 9.94 33.93 -22.39
N ALA A 129 10.81 33.06 -22.89
CA ALA A 129 10.60 31.61 -22.92
C ALA A 129 11.07 30.91 -21.63
N ALA A 130 11.69 31.63 -20.69
CA ALA A 130 12.08 31.05 -19.41
C ALA A 130 10.86 30.62 -18.60
N ALA A 131 10.93 29.43 -18.01
CA ALA A 131 9.87 28.82 -17.24
C ALA A 131 10.44 28.07 -16.03
N ASP A 132 9.60 27.88 -15.01
CA ASP A 132 9.94 27.10 -13.82
C ASP A 132 9.89 25.57 -14.08
N VAL A 133 10.06 24.76 -13.02
CA VAL A 133 10.00 23.29 -13.12
C VAL A 133 8.65 22.74 -13.60
N GLU A 134 7.57 23.50 -13.46
CA GLU A 134 6.21 23.16 -13.90
C GLU A 134 5.91 23.73 -15.29
N GLY A 135 6.90 24.32 -15.97
CA GLY A 135 6.71 24.97 -17.27
C GLY A 135 5.96 26.30 -17.20
N ARG A 136 5.76 26.86 -16.00
CA ARG A 136 5.04 28.12 -15.80
C ARG A 136 5.90 29.31 -16.17
N SER A 137 5.36 30.20 -17.00
CA SER A 137 5.93 31.53 -17.26
C SER A 137 5.73 32.48 -16.07
N LEU A 138 6.38 33.64 -16.08
CA LEU A 138 6.16 34.68 -15.06
C LEU A 138 4.68 35.10 -14.94
N LEU A 139 3.97 35.10 -16.08
CA LEU A 139 2.58 35.49 -16.13
C LEU A 139 1.68 34.43 -15.46
N HIS A 140 2.02 33.14 -15.56
CA HIS A 140 1.35 32.08 -14.79
C HIS A 140 1.53 32.29 -13.30
N LEU A 141 2.76 32.54 -12.84
CA LEU A 141 3.05 32.76 -11.41
C LEU A 141 2.30 33.99 -10.87
N ALA A 142 2.37 35.11 -11.58
CA ALA A 142 1.67 36.33 -11.18
C ALA A 142 0.15 36.16 -11.20
N ALA A 143 -0.38 35.41 -12.17
CA ALA A 143 -1.80 35.11 -12.27
C ALA A 143 -2.29 34.18 -11.15
N SER A 144 -1.53 33.13 -10.83
CA SER A 144 -1.82 32.17 -9.77
C SER A 144 -1.80 32.83 -8.38
N GLU A 145 -0.83 33.71 -8.12
CA GLU A 145 -0.63 34.34 -6.80
C GLU A 145 -1.47 35.62 -6.61
N GLY A 146 -2.26 36.03 -7.61
CA GLY A 146 -3.18 37.16 -7.47
C GLY A 146 -2.50 38.54 -7.58
N HIS A 147 -1.35 38.64 -8.24
CA HIS A 147 -0.57 39.88 -8.35
C HIS A 147 -0.93 40.70 -9.60
N ALA A 148 -2.06 41.41 -9.53
CA ALA A 148 -2.63 42.14 -10.66
C ALA A 148 -1.73 43.24 -11.27
N GLU A 149 -0.95 43.96 -10.47
CA GLU A 149 -0.02 44.96 -11.02
C GLU A 149 1.19 44.33 -11.72
N VAL A 150 1.67 43.17 -11.23
CA VAL A 150 2.72 42.40 -11.91
C VAL A 150 2.19 41.90 -13.25
N VAL A 151 0.94 41.44 -13.30
CA VAL A 151 0.28 41.07 -14.56
C VAL A 151 0.25 42.26 -15.53
N ASP A 152 -0.12 43.47 -15.09
CA ASP A 152 -0.08 44.66 -15.96
C ASP A 152 1.33 44.96 -16.50
N LEU A 153 2.36 44.88 -15.65
CA LEU A 153 3.74 45.09 -16.07
C LEU A 153 4.20 44.06 -17.11
N LEU A 154 3.84 42.79 -16.91
CA LEU A 154 4.18 41.71 -17.84
C LEU A 154 3.41 41.81 -19.16
N LEU A 155 2.13 42.20 -19.13
CA LEU A 155 1.34 42.44 -20.34
C LEU A 155 1.86 43.65 -21.13
N ALA A 156 2.22 44.75 -20.44
CA ALA A 156 2.85 45.92 -21.05
C ALA A 156 4.21 45.58 -21.67
N ALA A 157 4.94 44.62 -21.08
CA ALA A 157 6.17 44.08 -21.63
C ALA A 157 5.96 43.01 -22.72
N GLU A 158 4.73 42.83 -23.23
CA GLU A 158 4.36 41.88 -24.30
C GLU A 158 4.73 40.41 -23.99
N TRP A 159 4.50 39.95 -22.76
CA TRP A 159 4.60 38.51 -22.43
C TRP A 159 3.44 37.72 -23.06
N ASP A 160 3.69 36.46 -23.41
CA ASP A 160 2.66 35.61 -24.01
C ASP A 160 1.62 35.16 -22.97
N GLN A 161 0.43 35.74 -23.06
CA GLN A 161 -0.74 35.41 -22.25
C GLN A 161 -1.40 34.07 -22.59
N ASP A 162 -1.05 33.47 -23.72
CA ASP A 162 -1.53 32.13 -24.12
C ASP A 162 -0.41 31.08 -23.98
N ALA A 163 0.70 31.43 -23.32
CA ALA A 163 1.71 30.44 -22.96
C ALA A 163 1.06 29.33 -22.13
N VAL A 164 1.52 28.10 -22.33
CA VAL A 164 1.01 26.92 -21.62
C VAL A 164 2.08 26.36 -20.69
N ASP A 165 1.66 25.92 -19.51
CA ASP A 165 2.47 25.14 -18.58
C ASP A 165 2.52 23.65 -18.97
N LEU A 166 3.13 22.80 -18.12
CA LEU A 166 3.23 21.36 -18.38
C LEU A 166 1.89 20.63 -18.34
N GLU A 167 0.85 21.20 -17.73
CA GLU A 167 -0.51 20.63 -17.77
C GLU A 167 -1.33 21.20 -18.94
N GLY A 168 -0.71 22.00 -19.81
CA GLY A 168 -1.40 22.70 -20.90
C GLY A 168 -2.22 23.91 -20.44
N GLY A 169 -2.15 24.26 -19.15
CA GLY A 169 -2.88 25.38 -18.57
C GLY A 169 -2.26 26.72 -18.97
N THR A 170 -3.10 27.72 -19.22
CA THR A 170 -2.68 29.11 -19.48
C THR A 170 -2.74 29.96 -18.20
N PRO A 171 -2.18 31.18 -18.15
CA PRO A 171 -2.34 32.07 -17.01
C PRO A 171 -3.82 32.34 -16.66
N LEU A 172 -4.72 32.30 -17.66
CA LEU A 172 -6.16 32.43 -17.43
C LEU A 172 -6.74 31.22 -16.68
N HIS A 173 -6.24 30.00 -16.93
CA HIS A 173 -6.63 28.81 -16.18
C HIS A 173 -6.30 28.95 -14.69
N LEU A 174 -5.06 29.38 -14.39
CA LEU A 174 -4.62 29.56 -12.99
C LEU A 174 -5.35 30.71 -12.30
N ALA A 175 -5.55 31.85 -12.99
CA ALA A 175 -6.36 32.94 -12.44
C ALA A 175 -7.79 32.50 -12.16
N ALA A 176 -8.37 31.66 -13.03
CA ALA A 176 -9.72 31.14 -12.86
C ALA A 176 -9.83 30.07 -11.76
N SER A 177 -8.82 29.20 -11.61
CA SER A 177 -8.78 28.17 -10.55
C SER A 177 -8.57 28.75 -9.16
N GLU A 178 -7.84 29.87 -9.06
CA GLU A 178 -7.56 30.58 -7.80
C GLU A 178 -8.58 31.68 -7.47
N GLY A 179 -9.45 32.03 -8.42
CA GLY A 179 -10.56 32.95 -8.19
C GLY A 179 -10.20 34.43 -8.31
N HIS A 180 -9.12 34.76 -9.02
CA HIS A 180 -8.62 36.13 -9.16
C HIS A 180 -9.37 36.92 -10.24
N GLU A 181 -10.59 37.36 -9.92
CA GLU A 181 -11.51 38.11 -10.78
C GLU A 181 -10.84 39.28 -11.54
N HIS A 182 -10.04 40.09 -10.84
CA HIS A 182 -9.36 41.24 -11.46
C HIS A 182 -8.30 40.83 -12.48
N ILE A 183 -7.64 39.68 -12.29
CA ILE A 183 -6.64 39.18 -13.24
C ILE A 183 -7.32 38.57 -14.46
N VAL A 184 -8.42 37.84 -14.26
CA VAL A 184 -9.27 37.36 -15.36
C VAL A 184 -9.69 38.52 -16.26
N ALA A 185 -10.15 39.64 -15.66
CA ALA A 185 -10.49 40.85 -16.42
C ALA A 185 -9.30 41.36 -17.24
N LYS A 186 -8.14 41.54 -16.60
CA LYS A 186 -6.93 42.08 -17.23
C LYS A 186 -6.43 41.23 -18.39
N LEU A 187 -6.45 39.90 -18.25
CA LEU A 187 -6.02 38.98 -19.30
C LEU A 187 -7.00 38.98 -20.49
N LEU A 188 -8.31 39.15 -20.26
CA LEU A 188 -9.33 39.14 -21.31
C LEU A 188 -9.52 40.49 -22.00
N GLU A 189 -9.31 41.60 -21.30
CA GLU A 189 -9.53 42.97 -21.80
C GLU A 189 -8.30 43.60 -22.46
N HIS A 190 -7.17 42.89 -22.53
CA HIS A 190 -5.92 43.47 -23.01
C HIS A 190 -6.04 43.95 -24.48
N PRO A 191 -5.83 45.27 -24.75
CA PRO A 191 -6.32 45.91 -25.97
C PRO A 191 -5.61 45.49 -27.27
N ASN A 192 -4.38 44.98 -27.16
CA ASN A 192 -3.56 44.64 -28.34
C ASN A 192 -3.63 43.15 -28.72
N ARG A 193 -4.00 42.29 -27.77
CA ARG A 193 -4.15 40.85 -27.93
C ARG A 193 -5.00 40.36 -26.76
N PRO A 194 -6.27 40.00 -26.92
CA PRO A 194 -7.02 39.30 -25.87
C PRO A 194 -6.58 37.83 -25.81
N CYS A 195 -6.52 37.23 -24.62
CA CYS A 195 -6.15 35.81 -24.48
C CYS A 195 -7.26 34.89 -24.99
N GLN A 196 -6.91 33.63 -25.28
CA GLN A 196 -7.86 32.62 -25.71
C GLN A 196 -8.72 32.18 -24.52
N LYS A 197 -9.91 32.79 -24.39
CA LYS A 197 -10.87 32.51 -23.31
C LYS A 197 -11.36 31.04 -23.26
N GLU A 198 -11.33 30.36 -24.40
CA GLU A 198 -11.70 28.94 -24.57
C GLU A 198 -10.47 28.02 -24.75
N ALA A 199 -9.27 28.47 -24.34
CA ALA A 199 -8.12 27.58 -24.30
C ALA A 199 -8.42 26.38 -23.39
N THR A 200 -7.86 25.23 -23.72
CA THR A 200 -8.05 24.00 -22.95
C THR A 200 -6.73 23.47 -22.44
N ASP A 201 -6.72 22.98 -21.21
CA ASP A 201 -5.59 22.22 -20.66
C ASP A 201 -5.46 20.82 -21.30
N GLU A 202 -4.49 20.01 -20.87
CA GLU A 202 -4.30 18.64 -21.36
C GLU A 202 -5.51 17.72 -21.13
N LYS A 203 -6.37 18.04 -20.16
CA LYS A 203 -7.62 17.33 -19.87
C LYS A 203 -8.80 17.91 -20.62
N GLY A 204 -8.58 18.87 -21.54
CA GLY A 204 -9.64 19.52 -22.30
C GLY A 204 -10.48 20.50 -21.47
N ARG A 205 -10.06 20.84 -20.24
CA ARG A 205 -10.82 21.73 -19.36
C ARG A 205 -10.54 23.18 -19.76
N THR A 206 -11.59 23.98 -19.87
CA THR A 206 -11.49 25.44 -20.06
C THR A 206 -11.33 26.17 -18.72
N PRO A 207 -10.95 27.47 -18.69
CA PRO A 207 -10.92 28.26 -17.45
C PRO A 207 -12.26 28.25 -16.71
N LEU A 208 -13.38 28.20 -17.44
CA LEU A 208 -14.72 28.09 -16.87
C LEU A 208 -14.93 26.77 -16.11
N HIS A 209 -14.38 25.64 -16.59
CA HIS A 209 -14.41 24.37 -15.87
C HIS A 209 -13.70 24.48 -14.52
N LEU A 210 -12.50 25.08 -14.48
CA LEU A 210 -11.71 25.21 -13.26
C LEU A 210 -12.38 26.17 -12.26
N ALA A 211 -12.87 27.32 -12.73
CA ALA A 211 -13.63 28.23 -11.88
C ALA A 211 -14.89 27.57 -11.29
N ALA A 212 -15.59 26.77 -12.11
CA ALA A 212 -16.77 26.04 -11.69
C ALA A 212 -16.48 24.92 -10.68
N GLU A 213 -15.37 24.18 -10.89
CA GLU A 213 -14.90 23.13 -9.99
C GLU A 213 -14.47 23.69 -8.62
N CYS A 214 -13.70 24.78 -8.64
CA CYS A 214 -13.21 25.47 -7.44
C CYS A 214 -14.32 26.24 -6.71
N GLY A 215 -15.41 26.60 -7.40
CA GLY A 215 -16.56 27.28 -6.80
C GLY A 215 -16.45 28.81 -6.81
N HIS A 216 -15.63 29.39 -7.69
CA HIS A 216 -15.39 30.83 -7.76
C HIS A 216 -16.52 31.54 -8.51
N HIS A 217 -17.63 31.76 -7.79
CA HIS A 217 -18.87 32.32 -8.35
C HIS A 217 -18.68 33.61 -9.15
N ASN A 218 -17.86 34.55 -8.67
CA ASN A 218 -17.63 35.82 -9.39
C ASN A 218 -16.89 35.61 -10.70
N VAL A 219 -15.86 34.76 -10.73
CA VAL A 219 -15.13 34.45 -11.96
C VAL A 219 -16.05 33.75 -12.95
N VAL A 220 -16.84 32.77 -12.50
CA VAL A 220 -17.85 32.11 -13.35
C VAL A 220 -18.83 33.14 -13.92
N ARG A 221 -19.35 34.04 -13.07
CA ARG A 221 -20.27 35.11 -13.48
C ARG A 221 -19.66 36.01 -14.53
N GLN A 222 -18.41 36.42 -14.32
CA GLN A 222 -17.68 37.28 -15.23
C GLN A 222 -17.42 36.58 -16.58
N LEU A 223 -16.93 35.35 -16.57
CA LEU A 223 -16.68 34.55 -17.77
C LEU A 223 -17.96 34.32 -18.60
N LEU A 224 -19.09 34.08 -17.94
CA LEU A 224 -20.37 33.86 -18.61
C LEU A 224 -21.02 35.15 -19.10
N LEU A 225 -21.24 36.12 -18.21
CA LEU A 225 -22.09 37.28 -18.49
C LEU A 225 -21.34 38.42 -19.21
N ASP A 226 -20.08 38.64 -18.85
CA ASP A 226 -19.30 39.76 -19.38
C ASP A 226 -18.51 39.35 -20.63
N TYR A 227 -18.04 38.10 -20.67
CA TYR A 227 -17.20 37.59 -21.76
C TYR A 227 -17.83 36.49 -22.61
N ASP A 228 -19.07 36.06 -22.37
CA ASP A 228 -19.81 35.11 -23.22
C ASP A 228 -19.01 33.82 -23.52
N CYS A 229 -18.44 33.20 -22.48
CA CYS A 229 -17.74 31.92 -22.60
C CYS A 229 -18.73 30.76 -22.76
N ASP A 230 -18.32 29.70 -23.48
CA ASP A 230 -19.19 28.54 -23.74
C ASP A 230 -19.39 27.69 -22.47
N LYS A 231 -20.58 27.84 -21.88
CA LYS A 231 -21.06 27.13 -20.69
C LYS A 231 -21.27 25.63 -20.86
N ASP A 232 -21.34 25.15 -22.11
CA ASP A 232 -21.57 23.74 -22.45
C ASP A 232 -20.32 23.09 -23.09
N SER A 233 -19.18 23.77 -23.01
CA SER A 233 -17.86 23.22 -23.35
C SER A 233 -17.65 21.87 -22.70
N ARG A 234 -17.00 20.95 -23.42
CA ARG A 234 -16.77 19.57 -22.97
C ARG A 234 -15.28 19.27 -22.83
N ASP A 235 -14.90 18.74 -21.68
CA ASP A 235 -13.55 18.22 -21.45
C ASP A 235 -13.32 16.86 -22.15
N VAL A 236 -12.15 16.24 -21.95
CA VAL A 236 -11.82 14.94 -22.56
C VAL A 236 -12.74 13.79 -22.12
N GLN A 237 -13.35 13.93 -20.94
CA GLN A 237 -14.35 13.00 -20.40
C GLN A 237 -15.77 13.38 -20.87
N GLY A 238 -15.94 14.40 -21.71
CA GLY A 238 -17.23 14.91 -22.12
C GLY A 238 -17.99 15.68 -21.04
N SER A 239 -17.35 15.96 -19.89
CA SER A 239 -17.95 16.71 -18.78
C SER A 239 -18.02 18.19 -19.10
N THR A 240 -19.09 18.84 -18.67
CA THR A 240 -19.29 20.29 -18.79
C THR A 240 -18.96 21.02 -17.47
N PRO A 241 -18.83 22.36 -17.44
CA PRO A 241 -18.66 23.11 -16.19
C PRO A 241 -19.73 22.80 -15.14
N LEU A 242 -20.97 22.51 -15.57
CA LEU A 242 -22.06 22.09 -14.68
C LEU A 242 -21.79 20.73 -14.02
N HIS A 243 -21.17 19.77 -14.72
CA HIS A 243 -20.74 18.50 -14.12
C HIS A 243 -19.69 18.73 -13.03
N SER A 244 -18.69 19.56 -13.29
CA SER A 244 -17.62 19.90 -12.33
C SER A 244 -18.17 20.61 -11.09
N ALA A 245 -19.07 21.57 -11.27
CA ALA A 245 -19.72 22.26 -10.16
C ALA A 245 -20.62 21.32 -9.33
N ALA A 246 -21.37 20.44 -9.99
CA ALA A 246 -22.26 19.48 -9.35
C ALA A 246 -21.50 18.43 -8.54
N SER A 247 -20.38 17.91 -9.06
CA SER A 247 -19.57 16.89 -8.38
C SER A 247 -18.81 17.44 -7.17
N ARG A 248 -18.46 18.73 -7.17
CA ARG A 248 -17.72 19.41 -6.08
C ARG A 248 -18.61 20.17 -5.10
N ASN A 249 -19.93 19.97 -5.15
CA ASN A 249 -20.91 20.64 -4.30
C ASN A 249 -20.88 22.18 -4.36
N ARG A 250 -20.75 22.77 -5.55
CA ARG A 250 -20.67 24.23 -5.73
C ARG A 250 -22.04 24.84 -6.02
N LEU A 251 -22.94 24.83 -5.04
CA LEU A 251 -24.34 25.27 -5.20
C LEU A 251 -24.50 26.67 -5.86
N PRO A 252 -23.79 27.74 -5.43
CA PRO A 252 -23.95 29.07 -6.05
C PRO A 252 -23.49 29.11 -7.52
N VAL A 253 -22.53 28.27 -7.90
CA VAL A 253 -22.08 28.14 -9.29
C VAL A 253 -23.09 27.36 -10.11
N VAL A 254 -23.66 26.27 -9.56
CA VAL A 254 -24.73 25.52 -10.22
C VAL A 254 -25.95 26.40 -10.47
N GLU A 255 -26.39 27.17 -9.46
CA GLU A 255 -27.51 28.11 -9.61
C GLU A 255 -27.26 29.11 -10.75
N LEU A 256 -26.05 29.66 -10.81
CA LEU A 256 -25.65 30.60 -11.85
C LEU A 256 -25.65 29.96 -13.25
N LEU A 257 -25.01 28.81 -13.42
CA LEU A 257 -24.95 28.09 -14.70
C LEU A 257 -26.36 27.72 -15.19
N LEU A 258 -27.23 27.24 -14.29
CA LEU A 258 -28.63 26.93 -14.63
C LEU A 258 -29.44 28.18 -14.94
N SER A 259 -29.18 29.30 -14.26
CA SER A 259 -29.86 30.57 -14.55
C SER A 259 -29.46 31.16 -15.90
N ASP A 260 -28.23 30.88 -16.34
CA ASP A 260 -27.74 31.26 -17.66
C ASP A 260 -28.25 30.32 -18.76
N GLY A 261 -28.83 29.17 -18.40
CA GLY A 261 -29.46 28.24 -19.33
C GLY A 261 -28.50 27.27 -20.01
N CYS A 262 -27.48 26.77 -19.29
CA CYS A 262 -26.68 25.61 -19.72
C CYS A 262 -27.53 24.33 -19.90
N ASP A 263 -27.02 23.37 -20.66
CA ASP A 263 -27.67 22.07 -20.86
C ASP A 263 -27.53 21.18 -19.61
N GLN A 264 -28.59 21.16 -18.79
CA GLN A 264 -28.68 20.34 -17.59
C GLN A 264 -28.77 18.82 -17.87
N GLU A 265 -29.02 18.42 -19.12
CA GLU A 265 -29.07 17.02 -19.58
C GLU A 265 -27.83 16.64 -20.41
N ALA A 266 -26.82 17.52 -20.44
CA ALA A 266 -25.53 17.19 -21.04
C ALA A 266 -25.00 15.91 -20.41
N THR A 267 -24.38 15.07 -21.24
CA THR A 267 -23.87 13.77 -20.83
C THR A 267 -22.37 13.69 -21.06
N ASP A 268 -21.67 13.17 -20.06
CA ASP A 268 -20.26 12.81 -20.14
C ASP A 268 -20.05 11.51 -20.96
N ALA A 269 -18.80 11.06 -21.05
CA ALA A 269 -18.39 9.85 -21.76
C ALA A 269 -19.03 8.56 -21.19
N GLU A 270 -19.45 8.58 -19.93
CA GLU A 270 -20.17 7.49 -19.26
C GLU A 270 -21.70 7.69 -19.31
N ARG A 271 -22.19 8.62 -20.15
CA ARG A 271 -23.60 9.02 -20.27
C ARG A 271 -24.21 9.52 -18.96
N ARG A 272 -23.38 9.97 -18.03
CA ARG A 272 -23.82 10.55 -16.76
C ARG A 272 -24.16 12.02 -17.00
N THR A 273 -25.27 12.44 -16.41
CA THR A 273 -25.70 13.85 -16.36
C THR A 273 -25.16 14.54 -15.11
N PRO A 274 -25.23 15.89 -14.98
CA PRO A 274 -24.88 16.57 -13.74
C PRO A 274 -25.66 16.06 -12.52
N LEU A 275 -26.90 15.59 -12.71
CA LEU A 275 -27.71 14.97 -11.66
C LEU A 275 -27.10 13.65 -11.16
N HIS A 276 -26.55 12.83 -12.07
CA HIS A 276 -25.81 11.62 -11.70
C HIS A 276 -24.59 11.94 -10.84
N MET A 277 -23.84 12.98 -11.21
CA MET A 277 -22.66 13.43 -10.46
C MET A 277 -23.02 13.96 -9.08
N ALA A 278 -24.03 14.84 -8.99
CA ALA A 278 -24.51 15.37 -7.72
C ALA A 278 -25.04 14.25 -6.80
N ALA A 279 -25.73 13.25 -7.38
CA ALA A 279 -26.25 12.12 -6.65
C ALA A 279 -25.13 11.23 -6.09
N LEU A 280 -24.12 10.90 -6.91
CA LEU A 280 -22.94 10.13 -6.49
C LEU A 280 -22.13 10.85 -5.40
N ALA A 281 -21.96 12.17 -5.53
CA ALA A 281 -21.21 12.99 -4.59
C ALA A 281 -21.99 13.32 -3.30
N GLY A 282 -23.28 12.99 -3.23
CA GLY A 282 -24.12 13.27 -2.06
C GLY A 282 -24.54 14.72 -1.90
N CYS A 283 -24.49 15.50 -2.97
CA CYS A 283 -24.79 16.94 -2.97
C CYS A 283 -26.30 17.17 -3.00
N LYS A 284 -26.97 16.93 -1.87
CA LYS A 284 -28.44 16.97 -1.79
C LYS A 284 -29.04 18.27 -2.31
N ASP A 285 -28.55 19.43 -1.88
CA ASP A 285 -29.14 20.72 -2.29
C ASP A 285 -29.05 20.93 -3.81
N ILE A 286 -27.97 20.47 -4.45
CA ILE A 286 -27.80 20.49 -5.91
C ILE A 286 -28.76 19.50 -6.58
N VAL A 287 -28.92 18.30 -6.03
CA VAL A 287 -29.93 17.33 -6.51
C VAL A 287 -31.33 17.94 -6.43
N GLU A 288 -31.69 18.59 -5.32
CA GLU A 288 -32.98 19.26 -5.16
C GLU A 288 -33.16 20.36 -6.21
N LEU A 289 -32.14 21.19 -6.43
CA LEU A 289 -32.15 22.28 -7.40
C LEU A 289 -32.30 21.77 -8.84
N LEU A 290 -31.54 20.76 -9.25
CA LEU A 290 -31.61 20.17 -10.60
C LEU A 290 -33.01 19.58 -10.86
N LEU A 291 -33.58 18.86 -9.89
CA LEU A 291 -34.95 18.34 -10.02
C LEU A 291 -36.01 19.46 -10.02
N GLN A 292 -35.81 20.54 -9.27
CA GLN A 292 -36.68 21.73 -9.35
C GLN A 292 -36.64 22.40 -10.73
N LYS A 293 -35.50 22.28 -11.43
CA LYS A 293 -35.33 22.72 -12.82
C LYS A 293 -35.75 21.66 -13.85
N ASN A 294 -36.47 20.62 -13.41
CA ASN A 294 -37.00 19.54 -14.25
C ASN A 294 -35.93 18.67 -14.91
N SER A 295 -34.76 18.47 -14.29
CA SER A 295 -33.82 17.45 -14.79
C SER A 295 -34.44 16.05 -14.75
N ASP A 296 -34.08 15.19 -15.70
CA ASP A 296 -34.64 13.83 -15.77
C ASP A 296 -34.12 12.95 -14.63
N GLN A 297 -34.98 12.69 -13.65
CA GLN A 297 -34.65 11.86 -12.50
C GLN A 297 -34.45 10.38 -12.87
N GLU A 298 -34.99 9.90 -14.00
CA GLU A 298 -34.83 8.52 -14.48
C GLU A 298 -33.82 8.42 -15.63
N ALA A 299 -33.01 9.47 -15.85
CA ALA A 299 -31.90 9.42 -16.78
C ALA A 299 -31.01 8.21 -16.44
N ILE A 300 -30.46 7.57 -17.47
CA ILE A 300 -29.61 6.39 -17.30
C ILE A 300 -28.23 6.63 -17.91
N ASP A 301 -27.21 6.16 -17.19
CA ASP A 301 -25.83 6.14 -17.65
C ASP A 301 -25.53 4.94 -18.57
N HIS A 302 -24.25 4.74 -18.92
CA HIS A 302 -23.81 3.65 -19.79
C HIS A 302 -24.09 2.23 -19.22
N GLU A 303 -24.14 2.08 -17.90
CA GLU A 303 -24.49 0.84 -17.20
C GLU A 303 -26.00 0.75 -16.91
N CYS A 304 -26.82 1.61 -17.52
CA CYS A 304 -28.26 1.71 -17.25
C CYS A 304 -28.57 2.06 -15.79
N ARG A 305 -27.65 2.72 -15.07
CA ARG A 305 -27.84 3.17 -13.69
C ARG A 305 -28.51 4.53 -13.68
N THR A 306 -29.48 4.69 -12.78
CA THR A 306 -30.16 5.98 -12.52
C THR A 306 -29.41 6.81 -11.46
N PRO A 307 -29.73 8.09 -11.25
CA PRO A 307 -29.20 8.86 -10.13
C PRO A 307 -29.41 8.18 -8.77
N LEU A 308 -30.51 7.44 -8.58
CA LEU A 308 -30.76 6.68 -7.35
C LEU A 308 -29.74 5.52 -7.17
N HIS A 309 -29.35 4.84 -8.25
CA HIS A 309 -28.30 3.81 -8.21
C HIS A 309 -26.97 4.42 -7.77
N LEU A 310 -26.59 5.57 -8.34
CA LEU A 310 -25.34 6.24 -8.00
C LEU A 310 -25.35 6.84 -6.59
N ALA A 311 -26.48 7.39 -6.12
CA ALA A 311 -26.63 7.83 -4.73
C ALA A 311 -26.49 6.67 -3.75
N ALA A 312 -27.06 5.50 -4.08
CA ALA A 312 -26.94 4.30 -3.28
C ALA A 312 -25.49 3.78 -3.23
N TYR A 313 -24.80 3.77 -4.37
CA TYR A 313 -23.38 3.41 -4.46
C TYR A 313 -22.45 4.43 -3.78
N GLY A 314 -22.77 5.72 -3.83
CA GLY A 314 -22.07 6.78 -3.10
C GLY A 314 -22.28 6.72 -1.58
N GLY A 315 -23.28 5.96 -1.13
CA GLY A 315 -23.62 5.85 0.29
C GLY A 315 -24.37 7.07 0.84
N CYS A 316 -24.94 7.89 -0.03
CA CYS A 316 -25.48 9.21 0.28
C CYS A 316 -26.94 9.12 0.78
N ARG A 317 -27.13 8.73 2.06
CA ARG A 317 -28.45 8.50 2.66
C ARG A 317 -29.47 9.60 2.41
N ASP A 318 -29.10 10.86 2.57
CA ASP A 318 -30.06 11.97 2.45
C ASP A 318 -30.53 12.18 1.01
N VAL A 319 -29.63 11.99 0.05
CA VAL A 319 -29.95 12.01 -1.38
C VAL A 319 -30.83 10.82 -1.72
N VAL A 320 -30.46 9.60 -1.29
CA VAL A 320 -31.27 8.40 -1.48
C VAL A 320 -32.68 8.61 -0.91
N GLN A 321 -32.81 9.12 0.31
CA GLN A 321 -34.11 9.39 0.92
C GLN A 321 -34.93 10.41 0.14
N PHE A 322 -34.29 11.47 -0.34
CA PHE A 322 -34.95 12.49 -1.15
C PHE A 322 -35.42 11.93 -2.49
N LEU A 323 -34.54 11.23 -3.22
CA LEU A 323 -34.87 10.58 -4.49
C LEU A 323 -35.97 9.52 -4.28
N MET A 324 -35.88 8.63 -3.30
CA MET A 324 -36.92 7.61 -3.04
C MET A 324 -38.31 8.19 -2.73
N LYS A 325 -38.41 9.41 -2.20
CA LYS A 325 -39.69 10.11 -1.99
C LYS A 325 -40.26 10.72 -3.29
N LYS A 326 -39.39 11.06 -4.24
CA LYS A 326 -39.76 11.68 -5.53
C LYS A 326 -39.96 10.63 -6.64
N PHE A 327 -39.26 9.51 -6.56
CA PHE A 327 -39.24 8.46 -7.58
C PHE A 327 -40.46 7.54 -7.46
N SER A 328 -41.02 7.17 -8.62
CA SER A 328 -42.07 6.15 -8.70
C SER A 328 -41.54 4.72 -8.66
N THR A 329 -40.26 4.49 -8.96
CA THR A 329 -39.69 3.13 -9.13
C THR A 329 -38.35 2.95 -8.40
N LYS A 330 -38.42 2.43 -7.17
CA LYS A 330 -37.25 2.12 -6.30
C LYS A 330 -36.48 0.86 -6.70
N GLU A 331 -37.01 0.09 -7.66
CA GLU A 331 -36.57 -1.26 -8.03
C GLU A 331 -36.10 -1.34 -9.49
N THR A 332 -35.72 -0.21 -10.09
CA THR A 332 -35.07 -0.21 -11.40
C THR A 332 -33.81 -1.04 -11.34
N LYS A 333 -33.48 -1.69 -12.45
CA LYS A 333 -32.33 -2.58 -12.56
C LYS A 333 -31.33 -1.99 -13.55
N ASP A 334 -30.06 -2.04 -13.18
CA ASP A 334 -28.95 -1.73 -14.08
C ASP A 334 -28.72 -2.85 -15.12
N ASP A 335 -27.69 -2.69 -15.94
CA ASP A 335 -27.27 -3.64 -16.98
C ASP A 335 -26.89 -5.05 -16.45
N GLN A 336 -26.54 -5.16 -15.17
CA GLN A 336 -26.25 -6.40 -14.46
C GLN A 336 -27.47 -6.97 -13.73
N GLY A 337 -28.63 -6.31 -13.84
CA GLY A 337 -29.85 -6.70 -13.15
C GLY A 337 -29.89 -6.29 -11.67
N ARG A 338 -28.94 -5.47 -11.21
CA ARG A 338 -28.80 -5.01 -9.82
C ARG A 338 -29.72 -3.83 -9.56
N THR A 339 -30.35 -3.82 -8.40
CA THR A 339 -31.16 -2.68 -7.90
C THR A 339 -30.29 -1.72 -7.09
N PRO A 340 -30.78 -0.50 -6.75
CA PRO A 340 -30.03 0.41 -5.87
C PRO A 340 -29.63 -0.22 -4.52
N LEU A 341 -30.45 -1.12 -3.96
CA LEU A 341 -30.10 -1.89 -2.75
C LEU A 341 -28.87 -2.79 -2.95
N HIS A 342 -28.71 -3.43 -4.12
CA HIS A 342 -27.50 -4.20 -4.42
C HIS A 342 -26.25 -3.31 -4.42
N LEU A 343 -26.35 -2.11 -4.98
CA LEU A 343 -25.22 -1.16 -5.01
C LEU A 343 -24.92 -0.58 -3.63
N ALA A 344 -25.95 -0.31 -2.81
CA ALA A 344 -25.78 0.08 -1.42
C ALA A 344 -25.04 -1.01 -0.60
N VAL A 345 -25.39 -2.29 -0.84
CA VAL A 345 -24.69 -3.44 -0.25
C VAL A 345 -23.27 -3.58 -0.78
N LEU A 346 -23.04 -3.37 -2.09
CA LEU A 346 -21.71 -3.38 -2.69
C LEU A 346 -20.80 -2.30 -2.09
N LYS A 347 -21.37 -1.13 -1.79
CA LYS A 347 -20.67 -0.05 -1.09
C LYS A 347 -20.46 -0.35 0.40
N GLY A 348 -21.35 -1.13 1.01
CA GLY A 348 -21.37 -1.39 2.45
C GLY A 348 -21.99 -0.26 3.28
N SER A 349 -22.83 0.60 2.70
CA SER A 349 -23.43 1.73 3.42
C SER A 349 -24.64 1.29 4.27
N LEU A 350 -24.39 0.93 5.54
CA LEU A 350 -25.45 0.56 6.49
C LEU A 350 -26.63 1.56 6.54
N PRO A 351 -26.41 2.89 6.59
CA PRO A 351 -27.53 3.83 6.67
C PRO A 351 -28.40 3.83 5.42
N VAL A 352 -27.82 3.61 4.23
CA VAL A 352 -28.57 3.51 2.98
C VAL A 352 -29.30 2.17 2.90
N ILE A 353 -28.66 1.07 3.31
CA ILE A 353 -29.27 -0.26 3.33
C ILE A 353 -30.46 -0.29 4.29
N GLN A 354 -30.29 0.25 5.50
CA GLN A 354 -31.37 0.39 6.48
C GLN A 354 -32.53 1.20 5.90
N LEU A 355 -32.24 2.33 5.26
CA LEU A 355 -33.26 3.15 4.61
C LEU A 355 -34.04 2.36 3.54
N HIS A 356 -33.37 1.57 2.71
CA HIS A 356 -34.06 0.72 1.73
C HIS A 356 -34.93 -0.36 2.40
N ILE A 357 -34.49 -0.93 3.53
CA ILE A 357 -35.27 -1.89 4.32
C ILE A 357 -36.51 -1.22 4.92
N ASP A 358 -36.34 -0.04 5.52
CA ASP A 358 -37.41 0.76 6.12
C ASP A 358 -38.46 1.18 5.09
N GLU A 359 -38.02 1.48 3.87
CA GLU A 359 -38.86 1.84 2.72
C GLU A 359 -39.43 0.61 1.99
N HIS A 360 -39.27 -0.59 2.56
CA HIS A 360 -39.79 -1.86 2.05
C HIS A 360 -39.33 -2.24 0.64
N CYS A 361 -38.10 -1.88 0.26
CA CYS A 361 -37.48 -2.36 -0.98
C CYS A 361 -37.32 -3.88 -0.99
N ASN A 362 -37.29 -4.46 -2.20
CA ASN A 362 -37.20 -5.90 -2.37
C ASN A 362 -35.78 -6.42 -2.08
N LYS A 363 -35.55 -6.79 -0.82
CA LYS A 363 -34.31 -7.46 -0.35
C LYS A 363 -34.07 -8.85 -0.96
N GLU A 364 -35.02 -9.41 -1.69
CA GLU A 364 -34.90 -10.68 -2.43
C GLU A 364 -34.77 -10.46 -3.95
N ALA A 365 -34.61 -9.21 -4.40
CA ALA A 365 -34.34 -8.92 -5.80
C ALA A 365 -33.07 -9.66 -6.24
N GLN A 366 -33.11 -10.27 -7.43
CA GLN A 366 -31.99 -11.02 -7.99
C GLN A 366 -31.36 -10.29 -9.18
N ASP A 367 -30.03 -10.27 -9.21
CA ASP A 367 -29.23 -9.84 -10.34
C ASP A 367 -29.24 -10.87 -11.49
N HIS A 368 -28.50 -10.60 -12.58
CA HIS A 368 -28.37 -11.53 -13.71
C HIS A 368 -27.70 -12.86 -13.36
N LYS A 369 -27.02 -12.99 -12.23
CA LYS A 369 -26.46 -14.24 -11.70
C LYS A 369 -27.41 -14.93 -10.71
N GLY A 370 -28.60 -14.38 -10.46
CA GLY A 370 -29.55 -14.89 -9.46
C GLY A 370 -29.18 -14.49 -8.03
N ARG A 371 -28.21 -13.60 -7.83
CA ARG A 371 -27.72 -13.22 -6.51
C ARG A 371 -28.62 -12.16 -5.91
N THR A 372 -28.99 -12.37 -4.65
CA THR A 372 -29.68 -11.37 -3.82
C THR A 372 -28.67 -10.42 -3.16
N PRO A 373 -29.10 -9.29 -2.56
CA PRO A 373 -28.26 -8.46 -1.72
C PRO A 373 -27.45 -9.26 -0.68
N LEU A 374 -28.05 -10.27 -0.02
CA LEU A 374 -27.35 -11.12 0.94
C LEU A 374 -26.24 -11.97 0.30
N HIS A 375 -26.44 -12.43 -0.95
CA HIS A 375 -25.39 -13.15 -1.70
C HIS A 375 -24.19 -12.23 -1.97
N ILE A 376 -24.43 -10.98 -2.39
CA ILE A 376 -23.37 -10.01 -2.63
C ILE A 376 -22.62 -9.72 -1.32
N ALA A 377 -23.33 -9.41 -0.24
CA ALA A 377 -22.74 -9.16 1.07
C ALA A 377 -21.88 -10.34 1.55
N SER A 378 -22.32 -11.57 1.28
CA SER A 378 -21.62 -12.78 1.69
C SER A 378 -20.42 -13.15 0.80
N PHE A 379 -20.15 -12.40 -0.27
CA PHE A 379 -19.05 -12.67 -1.20
C PHE A 379 -17.95 -11.61 -1.18
N ILE A 380 -18.30 -10.32 -1.08
CA ILE A 380 -17.35 -9.21 -1.32
C ILE A 380 -16.50 -8.80 -0.11
N ASN A 381 -16.42 -9.63 0.93
CA ASN A 381 -15.91 -9.24 2.25
C ASN A 381 -16.61 -7.96 2.77
N ALA A 382 -17.93 -7.88 2.60
CA ALA A 382 -18.69 -6.77 3.16
C ALA A 382 -18.56 -6.76 4.68
N ASP A 383 -18.71 -5.58 5.27
CA ASP A 383 -18.80 -5.43 6.71
C ASP A 383 -19.81 -6.45 7.26
N LYS A 384 -19.41 -7.18 8.30
CA LYS A 384 -20.25 -8.19 8.97
C LYS A 384 -21.58 -7.58 9.42
N ASP A 385 -21.59 -6.29 9.74
CA ASP A 385 -22.79 -5.56 10.13
C ASP A 385 -23.79 -5.46 8.97
N VAL A 386 -23.35 -5.41 7.70
CA VAL A 386 -24.25 -5.43 6.54
C VAL A 386 -24.96 -6.77 6.43
N VAL A 387 -24.23 -7.87 6.60
CA VAL A 387 -24.80 -9.22 6.62
C VAL A 387 -25.74 -9.36 7.82
N HIS A 388 -25.36 -8.83 8.99
CA HIS A 388 -26.20 -8.84 10.18
C HIS A 388 -27.52 -8.12 9.94
N LEU A 389 -27.46 -6.89 9.41
CA LEU A 389 -28.63 -6.06 9.13
C LEU A 389 -29.59 -6.73 8.14
N LEU A 390 -29.07 -7.29 7.05
CA LEU A 390 -29.88 -8.03 6.09
C LEU A 390 -30.55 -9.24 6.74
N LEU A 391 -29.82 -10.01 7.57
CA LEU A 391 -30.39 -11.17 8.27
C LEU A 391 -31.46 -10.76 9.32
N GLU A 392 -31.26 -9.65 10.02
CA GLU A 392 -32.24 -9.09 10.96
C GLU A 392 -33.51 -8.62 10.26
N SER A 393 -33.38 -8.14 9.02
CA SER A 393 -34.52 -7.80 8.18
C SER A 393 -35.36 -9.03 7.79
N GLN A 394 -35.00 -10.26 8.16
CA GLN A 394 -35.63 -11.52 7.74
C GLN A 394 -35.52 -11.79 6.23
N CYS A 395 -34.36 -11.54 5.63
CA CYS A 395 -34.10 -12.01 4.26
C CYS A 395 -33.93 -13.54 4.22
N ASP A 396 -34.14 -14.14 3.05
CA ASP A 396 -33.98 -15.57 2.85
C ASP A 396 -32.49 -15.93 2.77
N LYS A 397 -31.95 -16.38 3.90
CA LYS A 397 -30.58 -16.90 4.02
C LYS A 397 -30.33 -18.22 3.27
N GLU A 398 -31.39 -18.87 2.79
CA GLU A 398 -31.32 -20.09 1.97
C GLU A 398 -31.62 -19.81 0.49
N ALA A 399 -31.80 -18.54 0.10
CA ALA A 399 -31.95 -18.17 -1.30
C ALA A 399 -30.78 -18.73 -2.12
N MET A 400 -31.08 -19.17 -3.34
CA MET A 400 -30.09 -19.78 -4.23
C MET A 400 -29.87 -18.92 -5.46
N ASP A 401 -28.62 -18.71 -5.82
CA ASP A 401 -28.24 -18.11 -7.10
C ASP A 401 -28.47 -19.07 -8.29
N LYS A 402 -28.12 -18.63 -9.50
CA LYS A 402 -28.27 -19.46 -10.71
C LYS A 402 -27.41 -20.73 -10.67
N GLU A 403 -26.38 -20.84 -9.83
CA GLU A 403 -25.58 -22.05 -9.65
C GLU A 403 -26.08 -22.94 -8.48
N GLY A 404 -27.18 -22.55 -7.83
CA GLY A 404 -27.70 -23.22 -6.64
C GLY A 404 -26.91 -22.90 -5.37
N LYS A 405 -26.02 -21.90 -5.40
CA LYS A 405 -25.22 -21.51 -4.25
C LYS A 405 -26.04 -20.61 -3.34
N THR A 406 -26.01 -20.90 -2.05
CA THR A 406 -26.58 -20.05 -0.99
C THR A 406 -25.56 -18.99 -0.53
N PRO A 407 -25.95 -17.97 0.24
CA PRO A 407 -25.01 -17.03 0.86
C PRO A 407 -23.87 -17.70 1.63
N LEU A 408 -24.14 -18.82 2.32
CA LEU A 408 -23.11 -19.59 3.02
C LEU A 408 -22.08 -20.25 2.08
N HIS A 409 -22.50 -20.66 0.88
CA HIS A 409 -21.56 -21.14 -0.15
C HIS A 409 -20.66 -20.02 -0.64
N LEU A 410 -21.19 -18.80 -0.81
CA LEU A 410 -20.40 -17.65 -1.23
C LEU A 410 -19.44 -17.18 -0.14
N ALA A 411 -19.86 -17.20 1.14
CA ALA A 411 -18.97 -16.91 2.26
C ALA A 411 -17.84 -17.93 2.36
N ALA A 412 -18.13 -19.21 2.11
CA ALA A 412 -17.12 -20.26 2.01
C ALA A 412 -16.17 -20.05 0.83
N ALA A 413 -16.69 -19.62 -0.33
CA ALA A 413 -15.90 -19.33 -1.53
C ALA A 413 -14.95 -18.14 -1.33
N ALA A 414 -15.43 -17.10 -0.65
CA ALA A 414 -14.66 -15.88 -0.38
C ALA A 414 -13.79 -15.98 0.89
N CYS A 415 -13.70 -17.16 1.52
CA CYS A 415 -12.94 -17.39 2.74
C CYS A 415 -13.35 -16.53 3.95
N LEU A 416 -14.62 -16.11 4.02
CA LEU A 416 -15.12 -15.18 5.03
C LEU A 416 -15.62 -15.91 6.27
N ARG A 417 -14.70 -16.23 7.19
CA ARG A 417 -15.01 -16.96 8.42
C ARG A 417 -16.10 -16.28 9.27
N ASP A 418 -16.01 -14.97 9.48
CA ASP A 418 -16.93 -14.26 10.37
C ASP A 418 -18.34 -14.16 9.81
N VAL A 419 -18.47 -14.00 8.49
CA VAL A 419 -19.74 -14.03 7.77
C VAL A 419 -20.33 -15.44 7.80
N ALA A 420 -19.52 -16.47 7.54
CA ALA A 420 -19.94 -17.86 7.65
C ALA A 420 -20.40 -18.20 9.08
N GLU A 421 -19.69 -17.72 10.11
CA GLU A 421 -20.06 -17.91 11.51
C GLU A 421 -21.39 -17.24 11.82
N LEU A 422 -21.59 -16.01 11.33
CA LEU A 422 -22.83 -15.28 11.53
C LEU A 422 -24.02 -15.99 10.86
N LEU A 423 -23.87 -16.40 9.60
CA LEU A 423 -24.88 -17.14 8.86
C LEU A 423 -25.26 -18.44 9.57
N LEU A 424 -24.27 -19.20 10.05
CA LEU A 424 -24.48 -20.43 10.82
C LEU A 424 -25.13 -20.14 12.17
N GLY A 425 -24.73 -19.06 12.85
CA GLY A 425 -25.32 -18.59 14.11
C GLY A 425 -26.79 -18.20 13.98
N LYS A 426 -27.18 -17.65 12.83
CA LYS A 426 -28.58 -17.38 12.47
C LYS A 426 -29.31 -18.60 11.87
N GLY A 427 -28.69 -19.78 11.88
CA GLY A 427 -29.30 -21.06 11.53
C GLY A 427 -29.29 -21.40 10.03
N SER A 428 -28.32 -20.89 9.26
CA SER A 428 -28.17 -21.29 7.85
C SER A 428 -27.80 -22.77 7.73
N ASN A 429 -28.33 -23.45 6.70
CA ASN A 429 -28.12 -24.88 6.52
C ASN A 429 -26.76 -25.17 5.85
N LYS A 430 -25.85 -25.74 6.64
CA LYS A 430 -24.48 -26.10 6.22
C LYS A 430 -24.38 -27.36 5.35
N GLU A 431 -25.49 -28.05 5.11
CA GLU A 431 -25.55 -29.30 4.33
C GLU A 431 -26.24 -29.13 2.96
N VAL A 432 -26.65 -27.90 2.62
CA VAL A 432 -27.24 -27.61 1.30
C VAL A 432 -26.18 -27.86 0.23
N GLY A 433 -26.54 -28.57 -0.84
CA GLY A 433 -25.69 -28.76 -2.00
C GLY A 433 -26.06 -27.82 -3.14
N ASP A 434 -25.06 -27.25 -3.81
CA ASP A 434 -25.24 -26.48 -5.05
C ASP A 434 -25.74 -27.38 -6.21
N LYS A 435 -25.83 -26.83 -7.44
CA LYS A 435 -26.21 -27.61 -8.63
C LYS A 435 -25.27 -28.79 -8.93
N LYS A 436 -24.04 -28.81 -8.41
CA LYS A 436 -23.09 -29.93 -8.53
C LYS A 436 -23.16 -30.87 -7.32
N GLY A 437 -24.02 -30.58 -6.33
CA GLY A 437 -24.15 -31.31 -5.07
C GLY A 437 -23.07 -30.95 -4.05
N ARG A 438 -22.33 -29.86 -4.26
CA ARG A 438 -21.25 -29.43 -3.38
C ARG A 438 -21.83 -28.63 -2.22
N THR A 439 -21.51 -29.03 -1.00
CA THR A 439 -21.86 -28.27 0.21
C THR A 439 -20.91 -27.09 0.45
N PRO A 440 -21.20 -26.15 1.37
CA PRO A 440 -20.25 -25.10 1.74
C PRO A 440 -18.89 -25.64 2.17
N LEU A 441 -18.82 -26.82 2.80
CA LEU A 441 -17.56 -27.47 3.15
C LEU A 441 -16.76 -27.89 1.90
N HIS A 442 -17.42 -28.36 0.85
CA HIS A 442 -16.74 -28.67 -0.42
C HIS A 442 -16.15 -27.41 -1.03
N ILE A 443 -16.90 -26.31 -1.04
CA ILE A 443 -16.42 -25.03 -1.58
C ILE A 443 -15.25 -24.51 -0.76
N ALA A 444 -15.35 -24.47 0.57
CA ALA A 444 -14.25 -24.07 1.44
C ALA A 444 -12.99 -24.94 1.25
N ALA A 445 -13.17 -26.24 0.97
CA ALA A 445 -12.07 -27.17 0.71
C ALA A 445 -11.40 -26.95 -0.65
N ILE A 446 -12.17 -26.58 -1.68
CA ILE A 446 -11.64 -26.20 -3.01
C ILE A 446 -10.81 -24.92 -2.91
N GLU A 447 -11.35 -23.88 -2.28
CA GLU A 447 -10.68 -22.57 -2.17
C GLU A 447 -9.52 -22.57 -1.16
N GLY A 448 -9.41 -23.61 -0.32
CA GLY A 448 -8.35 -23.72 0.69
C GLY A 448 -8.60 -22.90 1.95
N SER A 449 -9.87 -22.58 2.25
CA SER A 449 -10.24 -21.76 3.40
C SER A 449 -10.15 -22.53 4.73
N ARG A 450 -8.93 -22.64 5.28
CA ARG A 450 -8.65 -23.37 6.53
C ARG A 450 -9.62 -22.96 7.65
N ASP A 451 -9.83 -21.67 7.85
CA ASP A 451 -10.62 -21.17 9.00
C ASP A 451 -12.12 -21.41 8.85
N VAL A 452 -12.65 -21.33 7.62
CA VAL A 452 -14.05 -21.69 7.35
C VAL A 452 -14.24 -23.21 7.47
N VAL A 453 -13.26 -24.01 7.02
CA VAL A 453 -13.27 -25.47 7.22
C VAL A 453 -13.28 -25.82 8.71
N ASP A 454 -12.36 -25.25 9.51
CA ASP A 454 -12.33 -25.44 10.97
C ASP A 454 -13.67 -25.06 11.62
N LEU A 455 -14.25 -23.91 11.24
CA LEU A 455 -15.54 -23.47 11.73
C LEU A 455 -16.68 -24.46 11.39
N LEU A 456 -16.77 -24.90 10.12
CA LEU A 456 -17.79 -25.82 9.66
C LEU A 456 -17.67 -27.19 10.37
N LEU A 457 -16.45 -27.70 10.56
CA LEU A 457 -16.17 -28.93 11.30
C LEU A 457 -16.58 -28.80 12.77
N ARG A 458 -16.23 -27.69 13.44
CA ARG A 458 -16.67 -27.40 14.83
C ARG A 458 -18.19 -27.33 14.95
N LYS A 459 -18.88 -26.86 13.91
CA LYS A 459 -20.35 -26.87 13.85
C LYS A 459 -20.91 -28.25 13.51
N ARG A 460 -20.10 -29.32 13.45
CA ARG A 460 -20.48 -30.71 13.14
C ARG A 460 -21.17 -30.86 11.79
N CYS A 461 -20.58 -30.31 10.73
CA CYS A 461 -21.00 -30.60 9.36
C CYS A 461 -20.61 -32.03 8.94
N ASN A 462 -21.28 -32.56 7.93
CA ASN A 462 -20.96 -33.88 7.41
C ASN A 462 -19.71 -33.84 6.53
N GLN A 463 -18.55 -34.11 7.14
CA GLN A 463 -17.26 -34.22 6.43
C GLN A 463 -17.21 -35.32 5.37
N ALA A 464 -18.12 -36.30 5.44
CA ALA A 464 -18.23 -37.41 4.49
C ALA A 464 -19.31 -37.18 3.42
N ALA A 465 -19.93 -36.00 3.39
CA ALA A 465 -20.86 -35.64 2.32
C ALA A 465 -20.15 -35.73 0.97
N THR A 466 -20.85 -36.21 -0.05
CA THR A 466 -20.30 -36.36 -1.40
C THR A 466 -21.11 -35.56 -2.41
N ASP A 467 -20.42 -34.89 -3.32
CA ASP A 467 -21.05 -34.23 -4.47
C ASP A 467 -21.63 -35.25 -5.49
N ARG A 468 -22.19 -34.76 -6.60
CA ARG A 468 -22.81 -35.63 -7.62
C ARG A 468 -21.82 -36.59 -8.32
N LYS A 469 -20.51 -36.35 -8.22
CA LYS A 469 -19.46 -37.26 -8.72
C LYS A 469 -18.99 -38.24 -7.64
N GLY A 470 -19.57 -38.18 -6.44
CA GLY A 470 -19.14 -38.94 -5.28
C GLY A 470 -17.92 -38.32 -4.57
N TRP A 471 -17.50 -37.11 -4.91
CA TRP A 471 -16.32 -36.50 -4.30
C TRP A 471 -16.68 -35.90 -2.95
N ALA A 472 -16.01 -36.35 -1.89
CA ALA A 472 -16.02 -35.69 -0.58
C ALA A 472 -15.10 -34.44 -0.56
N PRO A 473 -15.24 -33.50 0.40
CA PRO A 473 -14.43 -32.29 0.47
C PRO A 473 -12.92 -32.53 0.44
N VAL A 474 -12.44 -33.60 1.10
CA VAL A 474 -11.02 -33.96 1.13
C VAL A 474 -10.47 -34.37 -0.25
N HIS A 475 -11.31 -34.88 -1.16
CA HIS A 475 -10.88 -35.16 -2.54
C HIS A 475 -10.56 -33.87 -3.28
N HIS A 476 -11.39 -32.83 -3.11
CA HIS A 476 -11.14 -31.52 -3.69
C HIS A 476 -9.89 -30.89 -3.06
N ALA A 477 -9.79 -30.87 -1.73
CA ALA A 477 -8.62 -30.31 -1.04
C ALA A 477 -7.31 -31.01 -1.44
N ALA A 478 -7.32 -32.34 -1.60
CA ALA A 478 -6.15 -33.10 -2.02
C ALA A 478 -5.77 -32.88 -3.49
N ARG A 479 -6.76 -32.71 -4.37
CA ARG A 479 -6.54 -32.36 -5.78
C ARG A 479 -5.98 -30.95 -5.96
N GLU A 480 -6.48 -29.99 -5.18
CA GLU A 480 -6.06 -28.58 -5.24
C GLU A 480 -4.83 -28.27 -4.36
N GLY A 481 -4.22 -29.29 -3.74
CA GLY A 481 -2.97 -29.15 -2.97
C GLY A 481 -3.12 -28.41 -1.63
N LYS A 482 -4.33 -28.30 -1.08
CA LYS A 482 -4.62 -27.50 0.12
C LYS A 482 -4.20 -28.21 1.41
N LEU A 483 -2.89 -28.31 1.66
CA LEU A 483 -2.28 -29.08 2.75
C LEU A 483 -2.95 -28.86 4.11
N GLU A 484 -3.11 -27.60 4.53
CA GLU A 484 -3.68 -27.27 5.84
C GLU A 484 -5.16 -27.66 5.98
N VAL A 485 -5.92 -27.64 4.89
CA VAL A 485 -7.30 -28.13 4.86
C VAL A 485 -7.32 -29.66 4.91
N VAL A 486 -6.43 -30.33 4.16
CA VAL A 486 -6.31 -31.79 4.20
C VAL A 486 -5.97 -32.25 5.63
N LYS A 487 -5.04 -31.58 6.33
CA LYS A 487 -4.73 -31.87 7.74
C LYS A 487 -5.96 -31.84 8.63
N LEU A 488 -6.78 -30.79 8.52
CA LEU A 488 -8.00 -30.65 9.32
C LEU A 488 -9.03 -31.74 9.02
N LEU A 489 -9.29 -32.00 7.73
CA LEU A 489 -10.28 -32.99 7.33
C LEU A 489 -9.86 -34.40 7.73
N VAL A 490 -8.58 -34.74 7.58
CA VAL A 490 -8.03 -36.07 7.87
C VAL A 490 -7.96 -36.37 9.37
N ALA A 491 -7.79 -35.36 10.23
CA ALA A 491 -7.65 -35.53 11.67
C ALA A 491 -8.86 -36.23 12.34
N GLU A 492 -10.07 -36.02 11.81
CA GLU A 492 -11.31 -36.62 12.35
C GLU A 492 -11.83 -37.79 11.51
N MET A 493 -11.08 -38.24 10.50
CA MET A 493 -11.47 -39.34 9.63
C MET A 493 -11.07 -40.70 10.18
N THR A 494 -11.95 -41.68 10.01
CA THR A 494 -11.74 -43.07 10.46
C THR A 494 -11.54 -44.06 9.30
N LYS A 495 -11.72 -43.60 8.06
CA LYS A 495 -11.58 -44.39 6.84
C LYS A 495 -11.20 -43.49 5.66
N GLU A 496 -10.34 -44.00 4.77
CA GLU A 496 -10.06 -43.34 3.49
C GLU A 496 -11.33 -43.31 2.61
N PRO A 497 -11.79 -42.13 2.18
CA PRO A 497 -12.98 -42.01 1.37
C PRO A 497 -12.62 -42.32 -0.08
N THR A 498 -13.56 -42.91 -0.78
CA THR A 498 -13.44 -43.20 -2.20
C THR A 498 -14.58 -42.52 -2.92
N ASN A 499 -14.28 -41.84 -4.03
CA ASN A 499 -15.32 -41.25 -4.86
C ASN A 499 -16.07 -42.33 -5.68
N GLY A 500 -16.99 -41.88 -6.55
CA GLY A 500 -17.74 -42.77 -7.43
C GLY A 500 -16.88 -43.63 -8.36
N GLU A 501 -15.61 -43.30 -8.56
CA GLU A 501 -14.62 -44.01 -9.38
C GLU A 501 -13.64 -44.86 -8.58
N ARG A 502 -13.88 -45.05 -7.28
CA ARG A 502 -12.95 -45.71 -6.34
C ARG A 502 -11.62 -44.97 -6.19
N THR A 503 -11.51 -43.74 -6.67
CA THR A 503 -10.34 -42.87 -6.51
C THR A 503 -10.32 -42.32 -5.09
N THR A 504 -9.16 -42.33 -4.45
CA THR A 504 -8.96 -41.78 -3.11
C THR A 504 -8.30 -40.39 -3.16
N PRO A 505 -8.27 -39.61 -2.06
CA PRO A 505 -7.53 -38.35 -2.00
C PRO A 505 -6.04 -38.51 -2.35
N LEU A 506 -5.43 -39.64 -1.98
CA LEU A 506 -4.03 -39.94 -2.31
C LEU A 506 -3.80 -40.08 -3.82
N HIS A 507 -4.76 -40.67 -4.55
CA HIS A 507 -4.69 -40.75 -6.01
C HIS A 507 -4.67 -39.36 -6.65
N LEU A 508 -5.54 -38.46 -6.18
CA LEU A 508 -5.67 -37.11 -6.72
C LEU A 508 -4.45 -36.25 -6.40
N ALA A 509 -3.96 -36.31 -5.16
CA ALA A 509 -2.72 -35.64 -4.77
C ALA A 509 -1.51 -36.16 -5.57
N ALA A 510 -1.46 -37.47 -5.82
CA ALA A 510 -0.40 -38.09 -6.60
C ALA A 510 -0.48 -37.73 -8.10
N GLN A 511 -1.69 -37.62 -8.66
CA GLN A 511 -1.92 -37.24 -10.05
C GLN A 511 -1.53 -35.78 -10.33
N GLU A 512 -1.83 -34.87 -9.40
CA GLU A 512 -1.60 -33.43 -9.56
C GLU A 512 -0.22 -32.98 -9.01
N GLY A 513 0.54 -33.87 -8.38
CA GLY A 513 1.93 -33.61 -7.98
C GLY A 513 2.12 -32.99 -6.58
N HIS A 514 1.14 -33.12 -5.69
CA HIS A 514 1.14 -32.46 -4.37
C HIS A 514 1.94 -33.23 -3.32
N ASN A 515 3.26 -33.07 -3.34
CA ASN A 515 4.22 -33.79 -2.47
C ASN A 515 3.85 -33.79 -0.98
N ASP A 516 3.56 -32.63 -0.41
CA ASP A 516 3.31 -32.52 1.03
C ASP A 516 1.97 -33.14 1.45
N VAL A 517 0.97 -33.06 0.58
CA VAL A 517 -0.31 -33.74 0.77
C VAL A 517 -0.12 -35.25 0.71
N VAL A 518 0.68 -35.74 -0.24
CA VAL A 518 1.04 -37.16 -0.36
C VAL A 518 1.77 -37.64 0.89
N LYS A 519 2.80 -36.91 1.36
CA LYS A 519 3.53 -37.22 2.59
C LYS A 519 2.59 -37.29 3.80
N LEU A 520 1.69 -36.33 3.94
CA LEU A 520 0.70 -36.29 5.02
C LEU A 520 -0.26 -37.48 4.97
N LEU A 521 -0.79 -37.81 3.79
CA LEU A 521 -1.75 -38.92 3.65
C LEU A 521 -1.08 -40.28 3.92
N LEU A 522 0.16 -40.47 3.48
CA LEU A 522 0.91 -41.72 3.67
C LEU A 522 1.18 -42.06 5.14
N VAL A 523 1.25 -41.05 6.02
CA VAL A 523 1.49 -41.26 7.46
C VAL A 523 0.19 -41.47 8.26
N THR A 524 -0.97 -41.48 7.62
CA THR A 524 -2.26 -41.65 8.32
C THR A 524 -2.67 -43.12 8.41
N ASP A 525 -3.16 -43.53 9.58
CA ASP A 525 -3.43 -44.93 9.94
C ASP A 525 -4.46 -45.64 9.06
N PHE A 526 -5.32 -44.88 8.36
CA PHE A 526 -6.39 -45.42 7.52
C PHE A 526 -6.06 -45.42 6.02
N THR A 527 -4.88 -44.95 5.61
CA THR A 527 -4.53 -44.80 4.19
C THR A 527 -4.06 -46.13 3.61
N PHE A 528 -4.74 -46.57 2.56
CA PHE A 528 -4.40 -47.78 1.81
C PHE A 528 -3.64 -47.37 0.54
N LYS A 529 -2.33 -47.28 0.68
CA LYS A 529 -1.39 -46.79 -0.35
C LYS A 529 -1.39 -47.55 -1.69
N ASP A 530 -1.89 -48.78 -1.70
CA ASP A 530 -2.06 -49.64 -2.89
C ASP A 530 -3.55 -49.82 -3.26
N SER A 531 -4.43 -48.93 -2.79
CA SER A 531 -5.83 -48.90 -3.22
C SER A 531 -5.89 -48.72 -4.72
N ALA A 532 -6.62 -49.61 -5.39
CA ALA A 532 -6.82 -49.53 -6.83
C ALA A 532 -8.15 -48.84 -7.16
N ASP A 533 -8.09 -47.86 -8.05
CA ASP A 533 -9.27 -47.18 -8.60
C ASP A 533 -10.13 -48.13 -9.49
N LYS A 534 -11.11 -47.58 -10.21
CA LYS A 534 -11.91 -48.37 -11.17
C LYS A 534 -11.09 -48.96 -12.31
N ASN A 535 -9.92 -48.44 -12.62
CA ASN A 535 -9.05 -48.88 -13.72
C ASN A 535 -7.97 -49.84 -13.26
N GLY A 536 -7.90 -50.13 -11.95
CA GLY A 536 -6.84 -50.95 -11.37
C GLY A 536 -5.56 -50.15 -11.09
N GLN A 537 -5.59 -48.82 -11.23
CA GLN A 537 -4.45 -47.94 -11.01
C GLN A 537 -4.33 -47.60 -9.53
N ILE A 538 -3.12 -47.66 -9.01
CA ILE A 538 -2.76 -47.16 -7.67
C ILE A 538 -2.20 -45.73 -7.79
N PRO A 539 -2.05 -44.96 -6.68
CA PRO A 539 -1.50 -43.61 -6.73
C PRO A 539 -0.15 -43.51 -7.46
N LEU A 540 0.68 -44.55 -7.35
CA LEU A 540 1.98 -44.63 -8.03
C LEU A 540 1.85 -44.66 -9.56
N HIS A 541 0.81 -45.28 -10.13
CA HIS A 541 0.55 -45.22 -11.58
C HIS A 541 0.27 -43.79 -12.03
N LEU A 542 -0.54 -43.05 -11.26
CA LEU A 542 -0.94 -41.68 -11.60
C LEU A 542 0.22 -40.70 -11.45
N ALA A 543 1.03 -40.84 -10.39
CA ALA A 543 2.26 -40.06 -10.22
C ALA A 543 3.27 -40.32 -11.35
N ALA A 544 3.44 -41.58 -11.74
CA ALA A 544 4.32 -41.97 -12.83
C ALA A 544 3.82 -41.47 -14.20
N PHE A 545 2.50 -41.49 -14.42
CA PHE A 545 1.88 -40.93 -15.62
C PHE A 545 2.06 -39.41 -15.70
N GLY A 546 1.92 -38.71 -14.57
CA GLY A 546 2.04 -37.26 -14.44
C GLY A 546 3.47 -36.72 -14.51
N GLY A 547 4.48 -37.56 -14.28
CA GLY A 547 5.89 -37.15 -14.31
C GLY A 547 6.42 -36.65 -12.96
N HIS A 548 5.69 -36.89 -11.86
CA HIS A 548 5.95 -36.28 -10.56
C HIS A 548 7.00 -37.06 -9.77
N GLN A 549 8.28 -36.86 -10.07
CA GLN A 549 9.39 -37.64 -9.50
C GLN A 549 9.44 -37.63 -7.97
N GLU A 550 9.21 -36.49 -7.32
CA GLU A 550 9.20 -36.39 -5.85
C GLU A 550 8.01 -37.12 -5.22
N VAL A 551 6.82 -37.06 -5.84
CA VAL A 551 5.66 -37.87 -5.41
C VAL A 551 5.99 -39.36 -5.55
N VAL A 552 6.57 -39.76 -6.69
CA VAL A 552 6.97 -41.16 -6.94
C VAL A 552 7.95 -41.62 -5.86
N LYS A 553 8.96 -40.80 -5.54
CA LYS A 553 9.89 -41.06 -4.43
C LYS A 553 9.16 -41.23 -3.10
N CYS A 554 8.28 -40.29 -2.73
CA CYS A 554 7.51 -40.36 -1.48
C CYS A 554 6.64 -41.62 -1.39
N LEU A 555 5.97 -42.02 -2.48
CA LEU A 555 5.16 -43.23 -2.53
C LEU A 555 6.01 -44.50 -2.41
N LEU A 556 7.16 -44.55 -3.09
CA LEU A 556 8.10 -45.67 -3.02
C LEU A 556 8.72 -45.80 -1.62
N ASP A 557 9.14 -44.70 -1.01
CA ASP A 557 9.67 -44.63 0.36
C ASP A 557 8.58 -44.98 1.39
N GLY A 558 7.33 -44.58 1.13
CA GLY A 558 6.14 -45.00 1.86
C GLY A 558 5.79 -46.48 1.68
N GLY A 559 6.55 -47.22 0.86
CA GLY A 559 6.43 -48.65 0.63
C GLY A 559 5.26 -49.06 -0.26
N CYS A 560 4.81 -48.20 -1.18
CA CYS A 560 3.87 -48.58 -2.23
C CYS A 560 4.42 -49.73 -3.08
N SER A 561 3.54 -50.61 -3.52
CA SER A 561 3.90 -51.75 -4.36
C SER A 561 4.31 -51.28 -5.76
N LYS A 562 5.55 -51.59 -6.14
CA LYS A 562 6.24 -51.03 -7.32
C LYS A 562 5.72 -51.53 -8.67
N ASP A 563 5.18 -52.75 -8.69
CA ASP A 563 4.92 -53.52 -9.92
C ASP A 563 3.46 -53.99 -10.05
N ILE A 564 2.51 -53.34 -9.35
CA ILE A 564 1.08 -53.64 -9.51
C ILE A 564 0.65 -53.34 -10.95
N ARG A 565 -0.12 -54.25 -11.53
CA ARG A 565 -0.67 -54.11 -12.88
C ARG A 565 -2.09 -53.56 -12.85
N ASP A 566 -2.34 -52.52 -13.62
CA ASP A 566 -3.69 -52.02 -13.87
C ASP A 566 -4.49 -53.00 -14.77
N LYS A 567 -5.73 -52.63 -15.14
CA LYS A 567 -6.58 -53.45 -16.03
C LYS A 567 -6.02 -53.62 -17.45
N HIS A 568 -5.08 -52.78 -17.86
CA HIS A 568 -4.36 -52.87 -19.14
C HIS A 568 -3.03 -53.64 -19.01
N GLY A 569 -2.73 -54.19 -17.83
CA GLY A 569 -1.49 -54.87 -17.54
C GLY A 569 -0.30 -53.92 -17.32
N ASN A 570 -0.51 -52.60 -17.29
CA ASN A 570 0.56 -51.63 -17.12
C ASN A 570 0.98 -51.56 -15.65
N THR A 571 2.29 -51.62 -15.42
CA THR A 571 2.88 -51.22 -14.13
C THR A 571 3.06 -49.70 -14.08
N PRO A 572 3.31 -49.08 -12.92
CA PRO A 572 3.63 -47.66 -12.84
C PRO A 572 4.77 -47.25 -13.78
N LEU A 573 5.76 -48.12 -13.96
CA LEU A 573 6.87 -47.92 -14.89
C LEU A 573 6.41 -47.84 -16.37
N HIS A 574 5.38 -48.62 -16.75
CA HIS A 574 4.76 -48.49 -18.08
C HIS A 574 4.04 -47.15 -18.25
N CYS A 575 3.42 -46.61 -17.20
CA CYS A 575 2.77 -45.30 -17.24
C CYS A 575 3.79 -44.15 -17.44
N ALA A 576 4.95 -44.21 -16.78
CA ALA A 576 6.06 -43.29 -17.05
C ALA A 576 6.53 -43.38 -18.50
N GLY A 577 6.65 -44.60 -19.03
CA GLY A 577 6.98 -44.83 -20.45
C GLY A 577 5.92 -44.29 -21.42
N GLN A 578 4.63 -44.47 -21.12
CA GLN A 578 3.52 -44.02 -21.96
C GLN A 578 3.49 -42.49 -22.13
N SER A 579 3.83 -41.74 -21.08
CA SER A 579 3.95 -40.28 -21.11
C SER A 579 5.33 -39.79 -21.60
N ALA A 580 6.27 -40.72 -21.83
CA ALA A 580 7.65 -40.48 -22.26
C ALA A 580 8.50 -39.69 -21.25
N TRP A 581 8.30 -39.93 -19.96
CA TRP A 581 9.14 -39.38 -18.88
C TRP A 581 10.43 -40.19 -18.71
N ARG A 582 11.44 -39.94 -19.55
CA ARG A 582 12.68 -40.71 -19.57
C ARG A 582 13.41 -40.70 -18.22
N ASP A 583 13.66 -39.52 -17.67
CA ASP A 583 14.41 -39.39 -16.41
C ASP A 583 13.66 -40.04 -15.23
N LEU A 584 12.33 -39.95 -15.22
CA LEU A 584 11.50 -40.62 -14.23
C LEU A 584 11.52 -42.14 -14.39
N LEU A 585 11.51 -42.65 -15.62
CA LEU A 585 11.59 -44.07 -15.91
C LEU A 585 12.92 -44.63 -15.40
N ASP A 586 14.03 -43.95 -15.69
CA ASP A 586 15.37 -44.33 -15.21
C ASP A 586 15.44 -44.24 -13.67
N PHE A 587 14.88 -43.20 -13.07
CA PHE A 587 14.76 -43.05 -11.63
C PHE A 587 14.00 -44.23 -10.98
N MET A 588 12.84 -44.61 -11.53
CA MET A 588 12.03 -45.70 -11.02
C MET A 588 12.72 -47.07 -11.15
N VAL A 589 13.47 -47.29 -12.24
CA VAL A 589 14.32 -48.49 -12.41
C VAL A 589 15.41 -48.53 -11.34
N CYS A 590 16.09 -47.41 -11.08
CA CYS A 590 17.07 -47.30 -10.00
C CYS A 590 16.47 -47.57 -8.61
N HIS A 591 15.17 -47.30 -8.43
CA HIS A 591 14.43 -47.60 -7.19
C HIS A 591 13.80 -49.01 -7.20
N GLY A 592 14.20 -49.87 -8.12
CA GLY A 592 13.84 -51.29 -8.13
C GLY A 592 12.48 -51.62 -8.72
N CYS A 593 11.90 -50.74 -9.56
CA CYS A 593 10.76 -51.10 -10.42
C CYS A 593 11.22 -52.05 -11.53
N ASN A 594 10.41 -53.07 -11.83
CA ASN A 594 10.80 -54.12 -12.76
C ASN A 594 10.56 -53.73 -14.22
N GLN A 595 11.65 -53.47 -14.95
CA GLN A 595 11.66 -53.11 -16.38
C GLN A 595 11.37 -54.27 -17.34
N ASP A 596 11.40 -55.51 -16.88
CA ASP A 596 11.21 -56.70 -17.73
C ASP A 596 9.74 -57.15 -17.83
N LEU A 597 8.87 -56.59 -17.01
CA LEU A 597 7.44 -56.91 -17.04
C LEU A 597 6.82 -56.39 -18.35
N LYS A 598 5.99 -57.23 -18.95
CA LYS A 598 5.20 -56.87 -20.14
C LYS A 598 3.76 -56.54 -19.75
N ASN A 599 3.20 -55.51 -20.37
CA ASN A 599 1.78 -55.19 -20.28
C ASN A 599 0.90 -56.16 -21.10
N ALA A 600 -0.42 -55.93 -21.13
CA ALA A 600 -1.34 -56.79 -21.89
C ALA A 600 -1.11 -56.77 -23.41
N ALA A 601 -0.44 -55.73 -23.94
CA ALA A 601 -0.02 -55.66 -25.34
C ALA A 601 1.31 -56.38 -25.62
N GLY A 602 1.95 -56.98 -24.59
CA GLY A 602 3.21 -57.70 -24.71
C GLY A 602 4.45 -56.79 -24.78
N LEU A 603 4.29 -55.50 -24.50
CA LEU A 603 5.35 -54.48 -24.55
C LEU A 603 5.95 -54.26 -23.16
N ARG A 604 7.27 -54.09 -23.09
CA ARG A 604 7.99 -53.60 -21.89
C ARG A 604 7.88 -52.08 -21.74
N PRO A 605 8.15 -51.50 -20.56
CA PRO A 605 8.11 -50.05 -20.35
C PRO A 605 8.93 -49.23 -21.36
N GLU A 606 10.15 -49.66 -21.68
CA GLU A 606 11.01 -48.99 -22.67
C GLU A 606 10.41 -49.09 -24.09
N GLU A 607 9.81 -50.23 -24.43
CA GLU A 607 9.15 -50.44 -25.73
C GLU A 607 7.88 -49.57 -25.85
N VAL A 608 7.14 -49.39 -24.74
CA VAL A 608 6.00 -48.47 -24.66
C VAL A 608 6.47 -47.01 -24.84
N MET A 609 7.59 -46.62 -24.24
CA MET A 609 8.16 -45.28 -24.42
C MET A 609 8.60 -45.02 -25.87
N GLN A 610 9.24 -46.01 -26.50
CA GLN A 610 9.64 -45.91 -27.89
C GLN A 610 8.43 -45.80 -28.83
N ASP A 611 7.36 -46.56 -28.59
CA ASP A 611 6.10 -46.45 -29.35
C ASP A 611 5.43 -45.07 -29.13
N ALA A 612 5.41 -44.55 -27.90
CA ALA A 612 4.86 -43.23 -27.58
C ALA A 612 5.64 -42.09 -28.27
N LEU A 613 6.98 -42.14 -28.23
CA LEU A 613 7.86 -41.19 -28.92
C LEU A 613 7.74 -41.28 -30.45
N PHE A 614 7.54 -42.49 -30.99
CA PHE A 614 7.33 -42.72 -32.42
C PHE A 614 5.98 -42.15 -32.89
N ARG A 615 4.90 -42.35 -32.13
CA ARG A 615 3.58 -41.77 -32.44
C ARG A 615 3.57 -40.24 -32.42
N ARG A 616 4.36 -39.60 -31.55
CA ARG A 616 4.52 -38.13 -31.53
C ARG A 616 5.23 -37.57 -32.77
N ARG A 617 5.96 -38.39 -33.54
CA ARG A 617 6.72 -37.97 -34.74
C ARG A 617 5.98 -38.16 -36.08
N SER A 618 4.78 -38.74 -36.10
CA SER A 618 4.03 -38.99 -37.35
C SER A 618 3.06 -37.84 -37.73
N PRO A 619 3.11 -37.28 -38.96
CA PRO A 619 2.27 -36.13 -39.37
C PRO A 619 0.78 -36.42 -39.58
N ARG A 620 0.30 -37.66 -39.37
CA ARG A 620 -1.09 -38.07 -39.71
C ARG A 620 -1.83 -38.86 -38.63
N GLY A 621 -1.35 -38.86 -37.39
CA GLY A 621 -2.09 -39.42 -36.25
C GLY A 621 -2.76 -38.31 -35.46
N ARG A 622 -4.10 -38.34 -35.30
CA ARG A 622 -4.77 -37.58 -34.23
C ARG A 622 -4.05 -37.87 -32.91
N PRO A 623 -3.85 -36.87 -32.02
CA PRO A 623 -3.21 -37.12 -30.74
C PRO A 623 -3.97 -38.24 -30.01
N ALA A 624 -3.23 -39.18 -29.43
CA ALA A 624 -3.78 -40.23 -28.59
C ALA A 624 -4.22 -39.68 -27.21
N THR A 625 -4.95 -38.57 -27.20
CA THR A 625 -5.76 -38.08 -26.07
C THR A 625 -7.17 -38.68 -26.08
N ALA A 626 -7.53 -39.46 -27.11
CA ALA A 626 -8.80 -40.17 -27.17
C ALA A 626 -8.76 -41.53 -26.46
N MET A 627 -8.68 -41.54 -25.12
CA MET A 627 -9.29 -42.59 -24.30
C MET A 627 -9.51 -42.26 -22.82
N TYR A 628 -9.30 -41.02 -22.38
CA TYR A 628 -9.92 -40.47 -21.18
C TYR A 628 -10.41 -39.07 -21.51
N GLN A 629 -11.72 -38.90 -21.67
CA GLN A 629 -12.33 -37.58 -21.83
C GLN A 629 -12.22 -36.84 -20.50
N PRO A 630 -11.56 -35.67 -20.43
CA PRO A 630 -11.90 -34.69 -19.41
C PRO A 630 -13.34 -34.25 -19.71
N LEU A 631 -14.20 -34.27 -18.68
CA LEU A 631 -15.51 -33.64 -18.78
C LEU A 631 -15.32 -32.19 -19.22
N ALA A 632 -16.03 -31.84 -20.29
CA ALA A 632 -15.90 -30.61 -21.07
C ALA A 632 -15.91 -29.31 -20.23
N GLU A 633 -15.11 -28.36 -20.71
CA GLU A 633 -15.00 -26.98 -20.28
C GLU A 633 -16.28 -26.19 -20.66
N ASP A 634 -16.91 -25.57 -19.67
CA ASP A 634 -17.75 -24.38 -19.88
C ASP A 634 -16.91 -23.15 -19.51
N HIS A 635 -16.88 -22.19 -20.44
CA HIS A 635 -16.05 -21.00 -20.43
C HIS A 635 -16.51 -19.97 -19.37
N TRP A 636 -15.56 -19.36 -18.65
CA TRP A 636 -15.65 -17.99 -18.10
C TRP A 636 -14.20 -17.41 -18.05
N PRO A 637 -14.01 -16.08 -18.23
CA PRO A 637 -13.00 -15.47 -19.06
C PRO A 637 -11.69 -15.21 -18.33
N GLU A 638 -10.70 -14.89 -19.16
CA GLU A 638 -9.40 -14.31 -18.85
C GLU A 638 -9.48 -13.24 -17.75
N ALA A 639 -9.20 -13.65 -16.51
CA ALA A 639 -8.75 -12.77 -15.45
C ALA A 639 -7.22 -12.91 -15.37
N SER A 640 -6.55 -11.95 -16.01
CA SER A 640 -5.25 -11.38 -15.62
C SER A 640 -4.27 -12.29 -14.87
N ARG A 641 -3.26 -12.74 -15.62
CA ARG A 641 -1.93 -13.21 -15.18
C ARG A 641 -1.56 -12.85 -13.72
N THR A 642 -1.88 -13.73 -12.78
CA THR A 642 -1.10 -13.91 -11.56
C THR A 642 -0.52 -15.32 -11.63
N LYS A 643 0.79 -15.42 -11.91
CA LYS A 643 1.50 -16.70 -11.78
C LYS A 643 1.33 -17.18 -10.33
N ASN A 644 1.00 -18.47 -10.16
CA ASN A 644 1.03 -19.16 -8.89
C ASN A 644 2.41 -18.98 -8.23
N TYR A 645 2.48 -18.21 -7.13
CA TYR A 645 3.68 -18.04 -6.30
C TYR A 645 3.93 -19.23 -5.34
N GLU A 646 3.15 -20.31 -5.48
CA GLU A 646 3.28 -21.56 -4.70
C GLU A 646 4.24 -22.57 -5.36
N GLY A 647 4.78 -22.28 -6.54
CA GLY A 647 5.82 -23.09 -7.18
C GLY A 647 7.20 -22.72 -6.63
N GLY A 648 7.85 -23.65 -5.93
CA GLY A 648 9.24 -23.49 -5.51
C GLY A 648 10.14 -23.18 -6.70
N TYR A 649 10.91 -22.10 -6.60
CA TYR A 649 11.93 -21.79 -7.60
C TYR A 649 13.06 -22.80 -7.48
N ASP A 650 13.47 -23.41 -8.59
CA ASP A 650 14.73 -24.15 -8.61
C ASP A 650 15.88 -23.13 -8.66
N LEU A 651 16.48 -22.86 -7.50
CA LEU A 651 17.61 -21.92 -7.39
C LEU A 651 18.92 -22.51 -7.94
N PHE A 652 18.95 -23.80 -8.32
CA PHE A 652 20.04 -24.42 -9.07
C PHE A 652 19.90 -24.17 -10.57
N ASP A 653 18.68 -24.03 -11.07
CA ASP A 653 18.46 -23.51 -12.41
C ASP A 653 18.79 -22.02 -12.40
N PRO A 654 19.79 -21.58 -13.16
CA PRO A 654 20.13 -20.16 -13.17
C PRO A 654 19.02 -19.29 -13.77
N HIS A 655 18.16 -19.87 -14.63
CA HIS A 655 16.94 -19.20 -15.06
C HIS A 655 15.89 -19.14 -13.94
N GLY A 656 15.76 -20.20 -13.13
CA GLY A 656 14.95 -20.25 -11.91
C GLY A 656 15.38 -19.26 -10.84
N LEU A 657 16.69 -19.04 -10.63
CA LEU A 657 17.22 -17.99 -9.77
C LEU A 657 16.91 -16.59 -10.30
N VAL A 658 17.10 -16.35 -11.60
CA VAL A 658 16.77 -15.06 -12.22
C VAL A 658 15.27 -14.80 -12.14
N ASP A 659 14.44 -15.81 -12.38
CA ASP A 659 12.99 -15.71 -12.22
C ASP A 659 12.60 -15.52 -10.75
N PHE A 660 13.29 -16.12 -9.79
CA PHE A 660 13.11 -15.85 -8.36
C PHE A 660 13.40 -14.39 -8.05
N LEU A 661 14.58 -13.87 -8.42
CA LEU A 661 14.98 -12.49 -8.14
C LEU A 661 14.04 -11.48 -8.80
N VAL A 662 13.57 -11.76 -10.02
CA VAL A 662 12.63 -10.88 -10.74
C VAL A 662 11.22 -10.97 -10.17
N ASN A 663 10.71 -12.16 -9.86
CA ASN A 663 9.33 -12.33 -9.38
C ASN A 663 9.18 -11.96 -7.89
N ALA A 664 10.22 -12.17 -7.07
CA ALA A 664 10.26 -11.70 -5.68
C ALA A 664 10.62 -10.20 -5.57
N ASP A 665 10.81 -9.51 -6.71
CA ASP A 665 11.16 -8.10 -6.80
C ASP A 665 12.44 -7.73 -6.00
N VAL A 666 13.43 -8.62 -6.01
CA VAL A 666 14.73 -8.39 -5.38
C VAL A 666 15.59 -7.51 -6.29
N ARG A 667 15.95 -6.31 -5.82
CA ARG A 667 16.87 -5.41 -6.54
C ARG A 667 18.31 -5.60 -6.06
N LEU A 668 19.22 -5.72 -7.00
CA LEU A 668 20.65 -5.85 -6.74
C LEU A 668 21.34 -4.50 -6.93
N VAL A 669 22.29 -4.18 -6.06
CA VAL A 669 23.11 -2.97 -6.14
C VAL A 669 24.38 -3.24 -6.91
N ARG A 670 24.77 -2.31 -7.80
CA ARG A 670 26.03 -2.39 -8.55
C ARG A 670 27.23 -2.08 -7.67
N LEU A 671 28.31 -2.86 -7.79
CA LEU A 671 29.54 -2.59 -7.06
C LEU A 671 30.18 -1.24 -7.48
N GLU A 672 30.04 -0.86 -8.74
CA GLU A 672 30.49 0.43 -9.29
C GLU A 672 29.84 1.60 -8.53
N TYR A 673 28.57 1.44 -8.17
CA TYR A 673 27.85 2.44 -7.38
C TYR A 673 28.35 2.50 -5.92
N LEU A 674 28.64 1.35 -5.31
CA LEU A 674 29.20 1.31 -3.95
C LEU A 674 30.60 1.96 -3.86
N VAL A 675 31.41 1.82 -4.91
CA VAL A 675 32.71 2.49 -5.05
C VAL A 675 32.53 4.01 -4.99
N GLU A 676 31.55 4.55 -5.73
CA GLU A 676 31.27 5.99 -5.76
C GLU A 676 30.67 6.50 -4.45
N LEU A 677 29.81 5.72 -3.79
CA LEU A 677 29.27 6.05 -2.47
C LEU A 677 30.37 6.17 -1.41
N LEU A 678 31.33 5.23 -1.42
CA LEU A 678 32.46 5.23 -0.51
C LEU A 678 33.36 6.45 -0.74
N GLU A 679 33.68 6.76 -1.99
CA GLU A 679 34.52 7.92 -2.37
C GLU A 679 33.84 9.25 -2.09
N SER A 680 32.54 9.34 -2.33
CA SER A 680 31.74 10.55 -2.07
C SER A 680 31.36 10.73 -0.60
N SER A 681 31.78 9.80 0.27
CA SER A 681 31.39 9.78 1.68
C SER A 681 29.87 9.86 1.87
N LYS A 682 29.09 9.20 1.02
CA LYS A 682 27.64 9.07 1.16
C LYS A 682 27.27 7.75 1.84
N ALA A 683 26.16 7.71 2.57
CA ALA A 683 25.61 6.47 3.10
C ALA A 683 24.84 5.72 2.01
N LEU A 684 24.58 4.42 2.19
CA LEU A 684 23.74 3.67 1.26
C LEU A 684 22.33 4.32 1.20
N PRO A 685 21.84 4.71 0.01
CA PRO A 685 20.54 5.36 -0.14
C PRO A 685 19.38 4.37 -0.01
N ARG A 686 18.15 4.89 0.11
CA ARG A 686 16.92 4.06 0.05
C ARG A 686 16.66 3.58 -1.38
N ARG A 687 15.78 2.59 -1.58
CA ARG A 687 15.49 2.06 -2.92
C ARG A 687 14.99 3.11 -3.90
N GLN A 688 13.99 3.91 -3.52
CA GLN A 688 13.41 4.92 -4.42
C GLN A 688 14.48 5.94 -4.85
N GLU A 689 15.36 6.31 -3.92
CA GLU A 689 16.52 7.17 -4.19
C GLU A 689 17.51 6.45 -5.14
N ALA A 690 17.81 5.17 -4.90
CA ALA A 690 18.71 4.37 -5.72
C ALA A 690 18.14 4.02 -7.12
N GLU A 691 16.81 4.02 -7.32
CA GLU A 691 16.16 3.83 -8.62
C GLU A 691 16.38 5.04 -9.54
N GLU A 692 16.52 6.23 -8.96
CA GLU A 692 16.80 7.49 -9.68
C GLU A 692 18.30 7.78 -9.80
N GLU A 693 19.14 7.16 -8.96
CA GLU A 693 20.59 7.35 -8.99
C GLU A 693 21.28 6.54 -10.11
N LYS A 694 22.31 7.17 -10.68
CA LYS A 694 23.17 6.58 -11.70
C LYS A 694 24.62 6.67 -11.28
N THR A 695 25.39 5.67 -11.71
CA THR A 695 26.85 5.68 -11.63
C THR A 695 27.43 6.78 -12.53
N SER A 696 28.69 7.15 -12.30
CA SER A 696 29.49 8.06 -13.13
C SER A 696 29.57 7.66 -14.61
N MET A 697 29.29 6.39 -14.94
CA MET A 697 29.24 5.84 -16.29
C MET A 697 27.82 5.80 -16.88
N ASP A 698 26.87 6.55 -16.30
CA ASP A 698 25.45 6.66 -16.70
C ASP A 698 24.66 5.33 -16.62
N ALA A 699 25.21 4.31 -15.95
CA ALA A 699 24.49 3.07 -15.65
C ALA A 699 23.65 3.24 -14.36
N PRO A 700 22.42 2.70 -14.29
CA PRO A 700 21.58 2.78 -13.09
C PRO A 700 22.26 2.15 -11.87
N ALA A 701 22.11 2.73 -10.68
CA ALA A 701 22.70 2.21 -9.45
C ALA A 701 22.17 0.79 -9.08
N LEU A 702 20.91 0.52 -9.43
CA LEU A 702 20.28 -0.80 -9.31
C LEU A 702 20.29 -1.58 -10.64
N VAL A 703 20.37 -2.91 -10.54
CA VAL A 703 20.29 -3.79 -11.71
C VAL A 703 18.83 -3.94 -12.15
N ALA A 704 18.56 -3.71 -13.43
CA ALA A 704 17.21 -3.81 -13.99
C ALA A 704 16.78 -5.27 -14.18
N PRO A 705 15.49 -5.61 -14.00
CA PRO A 705 14.97 -6.96 -14.28
C PRO A 705 15.22 -7.44 -15.72
N SER A 706 15.23 -6.52 -16.68
CA SER A 706 15.54 -6.81 -18.09
C SER A 706 17.00 -7.20 -18.32
N GLU A 707 17.93 -6.74 -17.48
CA GLU A 707 19.35 -7.09 -17.52
C GLU A 707 19.62 -8.41 -16.81
N LEU A 708 18.92 -8.67 -15.70
CA LEU A 708 18.91 -9.98 -15.05
C LEU A 708 18.47 -11.10 -16.00
N ARG A 709 17.45 -10.84 -16.83
CA ARG A 709 16.98 -11.78 -17.86
C ARG A 709 17.95 -12.03 -19.02
N GLN A 710 19.03 -11.24 -19.14
CA GLN A 710 20.07 -11.39 -20.17
C GLN A 710 21.27 -12.23 -19.70
N VAL A 711 21.28 -12.64 -18.43
CA VAL A 711 22.34 -13.49 -17.87
C VAL A 711 22.21 -14.90 -18.45
N ASP A 712 23.28 -15.34 -19.11
CA ASP A 712 23.42 -16.70 -19.65
C ASP A 712 24.35 -17.49 -18.73
N VAL A 713 23.86 -18.62 -18.22
CA VAL A 713 24.55 -19.41 -17.23
C VAL A 713 24.77 -20.82 -17.75
N ASN A 714 26.03 -21.25 -17.70
CA ASN A 714 26.39 -22.58 -18.15
C ASN A 714 25.96 -23.63 -17.11
N PRO A 715 25.06 -24.58 -17.47
CA PRO A 715 24.51 -25.56 -16.53
C PRO A 715 25.53 -26.60 -16.03
N GLU A 716 26.67 -26.78 -16.72
CA GLU A 716 27.71 -27.74 -16.32
C GLU A 716 28.75 -27.12 -15.36
N THR A 717 28.99 -25.81 -15.48
CA THR A 717 30.04 -25.11 -14.72
C THR A 717 29.49 -24.09 -13.70
N PHE A 718 28.18 -23.84 -13.73
CA PHE A 718 27.48 -22.80 -12.97
C PHE A 718 28.09 -21.39 -13.13
N HIS A 719 28.78 -21.15 -14.26
CA HIS A 719 29.35 -19.85 -14.57
C HIS A 719 28.30 -18.96 -15.23
N ALA A 720 27.94 -17.87 -14.55
CA ALA A 720 27.04 -16.85 -15.08
C ALA A 720 27.83 -15.81 -15.89
N SER A 721 27.25 -15.37 -17.00
CA SER A 721 27.90 -14.43 -17.91
C SER A 721 26.89 -13.55 -18.62
N ILE A 722 27.30 -12.34 -19.00
CA ILE A 722 26.47 -11.40 -19.74
C ILE A 722 27.24 -10.85 -20.93
N MET A 723 26.53 -10.64 -22.04
CA MET A 723 27.09 -10.05 -23.24
C MET A 723 26.96 -8.53 -23.18
N VAL A 724 28.09 -7.83 -23.02
CA VAL A 724 28.13 -6.36 -23.05
C VAL A 724 28.46 -5.92 -24.47
N LYS A 725 27.59 -5.08 -25.07
CA LYS A 725 27.62 -4.75 -26.51
C LYS A 725 28.48 -3.52 -26.87
N ASP A 726 29.04 -2.81 -25.90
CA ASP A 726 29.67 -1.49 -26.12
C ASP A 726 30.97 -1.35 -25.29
N PRO A 727 32.12 -0.88 -25.83
CA PRO A 727 32.46 -0.56 -27.22
C PRO A 727 33.04 -1.74 -28.01
N THR A 728 33.27 -2.90 -27.38
CA THR A 728 33.65 -4.16 -28.04
C THR A 728 32.84 -5.30 -27.43
N PRO A 729 32.19 -6.18 -28.24
CA PRO A 729 31.41 -7.28 -27.72
C PRO A 729 32.31 -8.25 -26.94
N ARG A 730 32.17 -8.26 -25.61
CA ARG A 730 32.89 -9.17 -24.73
C ARG A 730 31.93 -9.81 -23.74
N ARG A 731 32.16 -11.09 -23.48
CA ARG A 731 31.39 -11.87 -22.51
C ARG A 731 32.05 -11.66 -21.14
N LEU A 732 31.36 -10.95 -20.25
CA LEU A 732 31.84 -10.72 -18.89
C LEU A 732 31.24 -11.77 -17.95
N THR A 733 31.99 -12.17 -16.95
CA THR A 733 31.49 -13.06 -15.89
C THR A 733 30.60 -12.24 -14.95
N VAL A 734 29.43 -12.77 -14.59
CA VAL A 734 28.52 -12.14 -13.62
C VAL A 734 28.70 -12.80 -12.26
N ARG A 735 28.85 -12.00 -11.21
CA ARG A 735 29.01 -12.46 -9.83
C ARG A 735 27.93 -11.87 -8.94
N PHE A 736 27.08 -12.72 -8.40
CA PHE A 736 26.10 -12.36 -7.38
C PHE A 736 26.74 -12.47 -6.00
N VAL A 737 26.65 -11.41 -5.20
CA VAL A 737 27.22 -11.34 -3.85
C VAL A 737 26.09 -11.07 -2.88
N SER A 738 25.80 -11.99 -1.98
CA SER A 738 24.86 -11.74 -0.88
C SER A 738 25.62 -11.20 0.33
N ILE A 739 25.07 -10.17 0.96
CA ILE A 739 25.62 -9.56 2.17
C ILE A 739 24.52 -9.50 3.23
N SER A 740 24.82 -10.10 4.37
CA SER A 740 23.95 -10.10 5.55
C SER A 740 24.25 -8.93 6.47
N HIS A 741 23.19 -8.30 7.00
CA HIS A 741 23.28 -7.25 8.03
C HIS A 741 24.27 -6.13 7.68
N VAL A 742 23.87 -5.22 6.79
CA VAL A 742 24.71 -4.04 6.48
C VAL A 742 24.39 -2.89 7.40
N TRP A 743 25.43 -2.41 8.08
CA TRP A 743 25.39 -1.36 9.08
C TRP A 743 25.72 0.01 8.48
N GLU A 744 25.65 0.19 7.15
CA GLU A 744 25.99 1.45 6.49
C GLU A 744 24.77 2.07 5.80
N SER A 745 23.74 2.35 6.58
CA SER A 745 22.53 3.04 6.13
C SER A 745 22.39 4.43 6.75
N ARG A 746 21.48 5.24 6.22
CA ARG A 746 21.20 6.59 6.76
C ARG A 746 20.76 6.56 8.23
N GLU A 747 20.13 5.47 8.68
CA GLU A 747 19.58 5.33 10.04
C GLU A 747 20.44 4.48 10.99
N HIS A 748 21.30 3.63 10.44
CA HIS A 748 22.34 2.90 11.16
C HIS A 748 23.67 3.24 10.48
N PRO A 749 24.29 4.38 10.82
CA PRO A 749 25.56 4.74 10.21
C PRO A 749 26.69 3.93 10.84
N ASP A 750 27.39 3.12 10.04
CA ASP A 750 28.70 2.55 10.38
C ASP A 750 29.64 3.76 10.50
N PRO A 751 29.99 4.20 11.72
CA PRO A 751 30.71 5.45 11.92
C PRO A 751 32.09 5.44 11.27
N TRP A 752 32.61 4.24 10.98
CA TRP A 752 33.91 4.00 10.38
C TRP A 752 33.84 3.41 8.97
N ARG A 753 32.64 3.22 8.42
CA ARG A 753 32.39 2.67 7.07
C ARG A 753 33.09 1.35 6.79
N PHE A 754 33.33 0.59 7.86
CA PHE A 754 34.15 -0.60 7.82
C PHE A 754 33.56 -1.63 6.86
N GLN A 755 32.23 -1.77 6.86
CA GLN A 755 31.56 -2.77 6.03
C GLN A 755 31.55 -2.42 4.54
N LEU A 756 31.18 -1.19 4.15
CA LEU A 756 31.21 -0.79 2.73
C LEU A 756 32.63 -0.75 2.20
N GLN A 757 33.59 -0.24 2.99
CA GLN A 757 35.01 -0.23 2.64
C GLN A 757 35.52 -1.66 2.41
N SER A 758 35.19 -2.61 3.29
CA SER A 758 35.59 -4.01 3.16
C SER A 758 35.03 -4.66 1.90
N VAL A 759 33.76 -4.41 1.57
CA VAL A 759 33.11 -4.93 0.36
C VAL A 759 33.75 -4.35 -0.90
N VAL A 760 33.97 -3.03 -0.92
CA VAL A 760 34.58 -2.34 -2.07
C VAL A 760 36.02 -2.80 -2.27
N ASP A 761 36.86 -2.78 -1.24
CA ASP A 761 38.28 -3.16 -1.34
C ASP A 761 38.45 -4.58 -1.84
N LYS A 762 37.54 -5.48 -1.46
CA LYS A 762 37.58 -6.88 -1.88
C LYS A 762 37.27 -7.09 -3.35
N TYR A 763 36.28 -6.38 -3.90
CA TYR A 763 35.77 -6.67 -5.24
C TYR A 763 36.15 -5.62 -6.30
N ARG A 764 36.64 -4.44 -5.90
CA ARG A 764 37.00 -3.34 -6.83
C ARG A 764 37.98 -3.77 -7.92
N LEU A 765 38.95 -4.65 -7.60
CA LEU A 765 39.91 -5.18 -8.59
C LEU A 765 39.29 -6.12 -9.62
N ARG A 766 38.08 -6.66 -9.37
CA ARG A 766 37.36 -7.59 -10.26
C ARG A 766 36.40 -6.89 -11.24
N LEU A 767 36.22 -5.57 -11.14
CA LEU A 767 35.46 -4.78 -12.11
C LEU A 767 36.13 -4.74 -13.50
N LEU A 768 37.40 -5.15 -13.60
CA LEU A 768 38.15 -5.17 -14.87
C LEU A 768 37.73 -6.32 -15.80
N ASP A 769 37.32 -7.47 -15.23
CA ASP A 769 37.04 -8.71 -15.95
C ASP A 769 35.64 -9.31 -15.66
N SER A 770 34.88 -8.70 -14.73
CA SER A 770 33.57 -9.19 -14.32
C SER A 770 32.61 -8.08 -13.90
N VAL A 771 31.33 -8.41 -13.90
CA VAL A 771 30.26 -7.59 -13.33
C VAL A 771 29.91 -8.15 -11.95
N VAL A 772 29.83 -7.30 -10.94
CA VAL A 772 29.55 -7.69 -9.55
C VAL A 772 28.25 -7.03 -9.09
N TRP A 773 27.26 -7.85 -8.74
CA TRP A 773 25.93 -7.42 -8.29
C TRP A 773 25.66 -7.91 -6.88
N ILE A 774 25.21 -7.00 -6.02
CA ILE A 774 25.16 -7.20 -4.58
C ILE A 774 23.72 -7.24 -4.09
N PHE A 775 23.35 -8.30 -3.37
CA PHE A 775 22.08 -8.48 -2.68
C PHE A 775 22.26 -8.23 -1.19
N PHE A 776 21.56 -7.24 -0.64
CA PHE A 776 21.49 -7.00 0.81
C PHE A 776 20.25 -7.67 1.39
N ASP A 777 20.42 -8.75 2.14
CA ASP A 777 19.34 -9.68 2.50
C ASP A 777 18.31 -9.15 3.51
N PHE A 778 18.72 -8.30 4.45
CA PHE A 778 17.95 -7.90 5.63
C PHE A 778 17.41 -6.48 5.50
N LEU A 779 18.24 -5.56 5.00
CA LEU A 779 17.83 -4.17 4.69
C LEU A 779 16.77 -4.15 3.57
N SER A 780 16.76 -5.16 2.70
CA SER A 780 15.82 -5.23 1.58
C SER A 780 14.37 -5.37 2.01
N LEU A 781 14.02 -5.80 3.23
CA LEU A 781 12.61 -5.85 3.65
C LEU A 781 12.00 -4.51 4.00
N TYR A 782 12.72 -3.66 4.75
CA TYR A 782 12.10 -2.55 5.48
C TYR A 782 12.70 -1.17 5.18
N GLN A 783 13.71 -1.07 4.31
CA GLN A 783 14.10 0.20 3.67
C GLN A 783 13.45 0.41 2.29
N TYR A 784 12.65 -0.56 1.87
CA TYR A 784 12.09 -0.69 0.53
C TYR A 784 10.58 -0.64 0.72
N GLU A 785 9.93 0.48 0.40
CA GLU A 785 8.47 0.53 0.45
C GLU A 785 7.95 -0.44 -0.60
N ARG A 786 7.29 -1.49 -0.11
CA ARG A 786 6.53 -2.44 -0.91
C ARG A 786 5.07 -2.20 -0.60
N ASP A 787 4.23 -2.25 -1.62
CA ASP A 787 2.80 -2.37 -1.36
C ASP A 787 2.51 -3.72 -0.65
N GLU A 788 1.31 -3.85 -0.08
CA GLU A 788 0.92 -5.02 0.70
C GLU A 788 1.02 -6.34 -0.11
N ALA A 789 0.81 -6.28 -1.42
CA ALA A 789 0.93 -7.43 -2.30
C ALA A 789 2.40 -7.80 -2.57
N GLN A 790 3.26 -6.83 -2.81
CA GLN A 790 4.71 -6.99 -2.99
C GLN A 790 5.38 -7.50 -1.72
N ASP A 791 5.03 -6.96 -0.55
CA ASP A 791 5.55 -7.42 0.75
C ASP A 791 5.09 -8.86 1.04
N ARG A 792 3.82 -9.18 0.76
CA ARG A 792 3.31 -10.54 0.87
C ARG A 792 4.06 -11.51 -0.05
N VAL A 793 4.26 -11.16 -1.31
CA VAL A 793 5.00 -11.98 -2.30
C VAL A 793 6.44 -12.18 -1.86
N PHE A 794 7.12 -11.12 -1.45
CA PHE A 794 8.49 -11.16 -0.97
C PHE A 794 8.63 -12.03 0.29
N ARG A 795 7.74 -11.88 1.28
CA ARG A 795 7.75 -12.68 2.51
C ARG A 795 7.46 -14.15 2.24
N LEU A 796 6.52 -14.46 1.34
CA LEU A 796 6.25 -15.84 0.92
C LEU A 796 7.47 -16.45 0.22
N ALA A 797 8.14 -15.69 -0.64
CA ALA A 797 9.34 -16.12 -1.34
C ALA A 797 10.52 -16.40 -0.37
N LEU A 798 10.67 -15.61 0.71
CA LEU A 798 11.71 -15.81 1.72
C LEU A 798 11.39 -16.88 2.78
N GLN A 799 10.13 -17.31 2.93
CA GLN A 799 9.74 -18.28 3.96
C GLN A 799 10.40 -19.67 3.80
N GLY A 800 10.78 -20.04 2.57
CA GLY A 800 11.48 -21.29 2.25
C GLY A 800 13.01 -21.19 2.19
N MET A 801 13.60 -20.00 2.38
CA MET A 801 15.05 -19.82 2.33
C MET A 801 15.72 -20.22 3.66
N HIS A 802 16.54 -21.26 3.61
CA HIS A 802 17.57 -21.49 4.60
C HIS A 802 18.76 -20.57 4.29
N LEU A 803 19.40 -19.97 5.30
CA LEU A 803 20.57 -19.12 5.12
C LEU A 803 21.63 -19.57 6.13
N LEU A 804 22.85 -19.80 5.66
CA LEU A 804 24.05 -19.98 6.49
C LEU A 804 24.70 -18.60 6.67
N TYR A 805 24.86 -18.14 7.90
CA TYR A 805 25.42 -16.82 8.18
C TYR A 805 26.96 -16.84 8.23
N SER A 806 27.59 -15.83 7.64
CA SER A 806 28.92 -15.35 8.04
C SER A 806 28.80 -13.84 8.29
N HIS A 807 29.02 -13.42 9.54
CA HIS A 807 28.60 -12.10 10.04
C HIS A 807 29.57 -10.96 9.73
N GLU A 808 30.73 -11.20 9.12
CA GLU A 808 31.62 -10.11 8.74
C GLU A 808 32.31 -10.40 7.41
N ALA A 809 32.25 -9.41 6.53
CA ALA A 809 32.37 -9.53 5.09
C ALA A 809 33.72 -10.08 4.59
N VAL A 810 33.95 -11.41 4.49
CA VAL A 810 35.09 -11.91 3.68
C VAL A 810 34.95 -13.34 3.07
N GLU A 811 33.82 -13.84 2.56
CA GLU A 811 33.76 -14.72 1.34
C GLU A 811 32.36 -15.13 0.88
N VAL A 812 32.28 -15.44 -0.43
CA VAL A 812 31.09 -15.84 -1.19
C VAL A 812 30.78 -17.31 -0.91
N GLN A 813 29.53 -17.62 -0.55
CA GLN A 813 28.98 -18.93 -0.91
C GLN A 813 28.24 -18.80 -2.25
N ARG A 814 28.40 -19.83 -3.10
CA ARG A 814 27.47 -20.06 -4.21
C ARG A 814 26.07 -20.22 -3.62
N ILE A 815 25.08 -19.85 -4.40
CA ILE A 815 23.64 -19.74 -4.08
C ILE A 815 23.01 -21.03 -3.51
N GLU A 816 23.76 -22.13 -3.51
CA GLU A 816 23.51 -23.42 -2.84
C GLU A 816 23.15 -23.31 -1.34
N ALA A 817 23.47 -22.19 -0.67
CA ALA A 817 23.07 -21.92 0.71
C ALA A 817 21.57 -21.63 0.87
N LEU A 818 20.86 -21.29 -0.22
CA LEU A 818 19.41 -21.00 -0.26
C LEU A 818 18.54 -22.25 -0.42
N ALA A 819 19.14 -23.44 -0.42
CA ALA A 819 18.48 -24.69 -0.80
C ALA A 819 17.86 -25.47 0.37
N SER A 820 17.03 -26.47 0.03
CA SER A 820 16.37 -27.37 0.98
C SER A 820 17.37 -28.21 1.80
N LYS A 821 16.89 -28.76 2.92
CA LYS A 821 17.66 -29.60 3.85
C LYS A 821 18.38 -30.79 3.17
N GLU A 822 17.78 -31.39 2.15
CA GLU A 822 18.34 -32.54 1.44
C GLU A 822 19.58 -32.18 0.60
N VAL A 823 19.62 -30.96 0.05
CA VAL A 823 20.71 -30.46 -0.78
C VAL A 823 21.93 -30.08 0.07
N ARG A 824 21.68 -29.49 1.24
CA ARG A 824 22.72 -29.24 2.25
C ARG A 824 23.41 -30.54 2.67
N ASP A 825 22.63 -31.60 2.90
CA ASP A 825 23.16 -32.89 3.32
C ASP A 825 24.02 -33.55 2.22
N ASP A 826 23.68 -33.32 0.96
CA ASP A 826 24.46 -33.75 -0.21
C ASP A 826 25.74 -32.91 -0.39
N CYS A 827 25.72 -31.61 -0.09
CA CYS A 827 26.92 -30.74 -0.08
C CYS A 827 27.86 -31.04 1.11
N LEU A 828 27.31 -31.28 2.30
CA LEU A 828 28.04 -31.75 3.49
C LEU A 828 28.71 -33.10 3.23
N ALA A 829 28.09 -33.96 2.41
CA ALA A 829 28.64 -35.25 2.00
C ALA A 829 29.74 -35.14 0.92
N ARG A 830 29.84 -34.00 0.20
CA ARG A 830 30.68 -33.89 -1.02
C ARG A 830 31.94 -33.03 -0.89
N ASN A 831 32.14 -32.21 0.14
CA ASN A 831 33.43 -31.52 0.33
C ASN A 831 33.64 -30.95 1.75
N GLY A 832 34.89 -31.00 2.22
CA GLY A 832 35.39 -30.30 3.42
C GLY A 832 35.56 -28.80 3.21
N SER A 833 34.52 -28.14 2.69
CA SER A 833 34.53 -26.70 2.41
C SER A 833 34.66 -25.92 3.72
N LEU A 834 35.78 -25.22 3.85
CA LEU A 834 36.04 -24.29 4.94
C LEU A 834 35.38 -22.95 4.63
N ILE A 835 34.82 -22.34 5.66
CA ILE A 835 34.15 -21.04 5.60
C ILE A 835 34.96 -20.08 6.47
N PRO A 836 35.53 -19.01 5.91
CA PRO A 836 36.19 -17.99 6.70
C PRO A 836 35.17 -17.26 7.57
N VAL A 837 35.36 -17.36 8.88
CA VAL A 837 34.56 -16.72 9.93
C VAL A 837 35.47 -15.75 10.68
N TYR A 838 35.06 -14.48 10.76
CA TYR A 838 35.74 -13.50 11.60
C TYR A 838 35.36 -13.69 13.07
N TRP A 839 36.37 -13.67 13.93
CA TRP A 839 36.20 -13.79 15.38
C TRP A 839 36.45 -12.43 16.01
N GLU A 840 35.39 -11.77 16.49
CA GLU A 840 35.43 -10.41 17.01
C GLU A 840 36.41 -10.25 18.18
N ASP A 841 36.44 -11.21 19.10
CA ASP A 841 37.36 -11.24 20.26
C ASP A 841 38.84 -11.27 19.84
N GLU A 842 39.14 -11.83 18.67
CA GLU A 842 40.50 -12.05 18.17
C GLU A 842 40.86 -11.17 16.97
N LYS A 843 39.88 -10.40 16.46
CA LYS A 843 39.95 -9.56 15.25
C LYS A 843 40.60 -10.24 14.05
N LYS A 844 40.31 -11.52 13.84
CA LYS A 844 40.92 -12.33 12.79
C LYS A 844 39.90 -13.23 12.11
N VAL A 845 40.08 -13.45 10.82
CA VAL A 845 39.30 -14.41 10.02
C VAL A 845 39.98 -15.77 10.13
N THR A 846 39.23 -16.81 10.51
CA THR A 846 39.69 -18.19 10.50
C THR A 846 38.73 -19.09 9.74
N ASP A 847 39.29 -20.07 9.04
CA ASP A 847 38.56 -21.01 8.22
C ASP A 847 37.91 -22.10 9.09
N VAL A 848 36.58 -22.14 9.09
CA VAL A 848 35.75 -23.03 9.91
C VAL A 848 34.96 -23.99 8.99
N PRO A 849 35.01 -25.31 9.22
CA PRO A 849 34.21 -26.28 8.46
C PRO A 849 32.70 -25.96 8.47
N ILE A 850 32.03 -26.13 7.32
CA ILE A 850 30.60 -25.84 7.14
C ILE A 850 29.66 -26.61 8.10
N ASP A 851 30.09 -27.78 8.59
CA ASP A 851 29.37 -28.60 9.56
C ASP A 851 29.41 -28.05 11.00
N GLN A 852 30.30 -27.08 11.27
CA GLN A 852 30.39 -26.38 12.55
C GLN A 852 29.54 -25.10 12.61
N LEU A 853 28.91 -24.69 11.50
CA LEU A 853 27.98 -23.56 11.49
C LEU A 853 26.61 -23.94 12.05
N LYS A 854 26.01 -23.03 12.82
CA LYS A 854 24.70 -23.24 13.46
C LYS A 854 23.57 -22.91 12.47
N LEU A 855 22.70 -23.89 12.20
CA LEU A 855 21.58 -23.73 11.28
C LEU A 855 20.48 -22.84 11.89
N ASN A 856 19.93 -21.93 11.10
CA ASN A 856 18.77 -21.14 11.48
C ASN A 856 17.49 -21.67 10.81
N GLU A 857 16.79 -22.58 11.50
CA GLU A 857 15.50 -23.15 11.05
C GLU A 857 14.29 -22.28 11.43
N THR A 858 14.51 -21.11 12.04
CA THR A 858 13.41 -20.24 12.46
C THR A 858 12.79 -19.58 11.22
N PRO A 859 11.48 -19.72 10.97
CA PRO A 859 10.79 -19.01 9.89
C PRO A 859 11.08 -17.51 9.95
N TYR A 860 11.26 -16.88 8.79
CA TYR A 860 11.68 -15.47 8.71
C TYR A 860 10.83 -14.53 9.60
N SER A 861 9.52 -14.74 9.62
CA SER A 861 8.56 -13.97 10.43
C SER A 861 8.67 -14.17 11.95
N LEU A 862 9.34 -15.23 12.42
CA LEU A 862 9.47 -15.58 13.84
C LEU A 862 10.87 -15.27 14.41
N ARG A 863 11.77 -14.71 13.60
CA ARG A 863 13.12 -14.34 14.02
C ARG A 863 13.09 -13.06 14.85
N GLY A 864 13.83 -13.06 15.95
CA GLY A 864 13.91 -11.91 16.86
C GLY A 864 14.28 -10.61 16.14
N TRP A 865 15.32 -10.60 15.31
CA TRP A 865 15.72 -9.43 14.53
C TRP A 865 14.63 -8.92 13.55
N CYS A 866 13.84 -9.80 12.94
CA CYS A 866 12.77 -9.40 12.01
C CYS A 866 11.56 -8.77 12.75
N GLN A 867 11.23 -9.29 13.93
CA GLN A 867 10.22 -8.69 14.81
C GLN A 867 10.72 -7.36 15.41
N ALA A 868 12.02 -7.24 15.67
CA ALA A 868 12.66 -6.00 16.11
C ALA A 868 12.62 -4.93 15.02
N GLU A 869 13.02 -5.27 13.79
CA GLU A 869 12.91 -4.43 12.60
C GLU A 869 11.48 -3.93 12.38
N THR A 870 10.45 -4.78 12.56
CA THR A 870 9.05 -4.35 12.39
C THR A 870 8.70 -3.23 13.40
N GLN A 871 9.19 -3.34 14.64
CA GLN A 871 9.03 -2.31 15.66
C GLN A 871 9.87 -1.06 15.35
N TRP A 872 11.08 -1.23 14.80
CA TRP A 872 11.92 -0.13 14.36
C TRP A 872 11.40 0.55 13.10
N ALA A 873 10.74 -0.17 12.20
CA ALA A 873 10.11 0.36 11.00
C ALA A 873 8.90 1.22 11.34
N ALA A 874 8.11 0.82 12.33
CA ALA A 874 7.08 1.68 12.93
C ALA A 874 7.68 2.94 13.59
N LEU A 875 8.94 2.87 14.02
CA LEU A 875 9.71 4.04 14.45
C LEU A 875 10.34 4.79 13.25
N ARG A 876 10.47 4.22 12.04
CA ARG A 876 11.15 4.80 10.84
C ARG A 876 10.28 5.75 10.04
N THR A 877 8.98 5.48 9.94
CA THR A 877 8.03 6.42 9.35
C THR A 877 8.01 7.70 10.16
N SER A 878 7.79 8.83 9.49
CA SER A 878 7.28 10.00 10.20
C SER A 878 6.01 9.53 10.90
N MET A 879 5.91 9.61 12.23
CA MET A 879 4.69 9.20 12.97
C MET A 879 3.46 10.09 12.65
N LYS A 880 3.52 10.79 11.51
CA LYS A 880 2.45 11.46 10.80
C LYS A 880 1.65 10.52 9.89
N ASP A 881 2.22 9.39 9.49
CA ASP A 881 1.54 8.37 8.69
C ASP A 881 1.00 7.25 9.59
N GLU A 882 -0.12 6.61 9.21
CA GLU A 882 -0.82 5.61 10.02
C GLU A 882 0.11 4.44 10.40
N CYS A 883 0.54 4.36 11.67
CA CYS A 883 1.51 3.35 12.09
C CYS A 883 1.12 2.61 13.40
N PRO A 884 1.54 1.34 13.53
CA PRO A 884 1.40 0.60 14.78
C PRO A 884 2.21 1.25 15.92
N VAL A 885 1.60 1.45 17.10
CA VAL A 885 2.31 1.99 18.29
C VAL A 885 3.58 1.18 18.59
N PRO A 886 4.78 1.81 18.59
CA PRO A 886 6.02 1.14 18.96
C PRO A 886 6.01 0.72 20.42
N LEU A 887 6.49 -0.50 20.70
CA LEU A 887 6.50 -1.03 22.06
C LEU A 887 7.53 -0.30 22.95
N PRO A 888 7.20 0.00 24.21
CA PRO A 888 8.21 0.52 25.14
C PRO A 888 9.22 -0.58 25.52
N PRO A 889 10.44 -0.23 25.91
CA PRO A 889 11.58 -1.15 25.96
C PRO A 889 11.39 -2.38 26.86
N HIS A 890 10.63 -2.24 27.96
CA HIS A 890 10.33 -3.34 28.87
C HIS A 890 9.32 -4.34 28.28
N ILE A 891 8.27 -3.87 27.58
CA ILE A 891 7.29 -4.72 26.89
C ILE A 891 7.94 -5.36 25.68
N PHE A 892 8.74 -4.60 24.92
CA PHE A 892 9.52 -5.12 23.81
C PHE A 892 10.40 -6.28 24.28
N ARG A 893 11.20 -6.06 25.33
CA ARG A 893 12.03 -7.12 25.92
C ARG A 893 11.22 -8.35 26.34
N GLU A 894 10.05 -8.17 26.95
CA GLU A 894 9.19 -9.29 27.35
C GLU A 894 8.62 -10.08 26.16
N ARG A 895 8.14 -9.39 25.12
CA ARG A 895 7.59 -10.03 23.92
C ARG A 895 8.69 -10.74 23.11
N MET A 896 9.87 -10.15 23.04
CA MET A 896 11.00 -10.65 22.27
C MET A 896 11.72 -11.82 22.94
N LYS A 897 11.60 -11.98 24.28
CA LYS A 897 12.09 -13.16 25.02
C LYS A 897 11.49 -14.49 24.53
N ARG A 898 10.34 -14.46 23.86
CA ARG A 898 9.65 -15.65 23.33
C ARG A 898 10.11 -16.03 21.92
N LEU A 899 10.94 -15.21 21.29
CA LEU A 899 11.42 -15.39 19.92
C LEU A 899 12.82 -15.99 19.90
N LEU A 900 13.12 -16.70 18.82
CA LEU A 900 14.44 -17.29 18.59
C LEU A 900 15.35 -16.25 17.91
N PHE A 901 16.38 -15.81 18.63
CA PHE A 901 17.51 -15.08 18.06
C PHE A 901 18.54 -16.10 17.56
N THR A 902 19.08 -15.83 16.39
CA THR A 902 19.65 -16.87 15.53
C THR A 902 21.15 -17.04 15.78
N HIS A 903 21.78 -16.13 16.55
CA HIS A 903 23.17 -16.17 17.04
C HIS A 903 23.28 -15.81 18.54
N ARG A 904 24.48 -16.05 19.10
CA ARG A 904 24.87 -15.83 20.52
C ARG A 904 24.37 -14.48 21.02
N GLU A 905 23.64 -14.45 22.13
CA GLU A 905 23.42 -13.27 23.02
C GLU A 905 22.98 -11.93 22.39
N ASP A 906 22.68 -11.86 21.09
CA ASP A 906 22.29 -10.64 20.36
C ASP A 906 20.97 -10.02 20.86
N SER A 907 20.20 -10.75 21.66
CA SER A 907 18.98 -10.21 22.27
C SER A 907 19.30 -8.95 23.08
N ASP A 908 20.45 -8.91 23.77
CA ASP A 908 20.84 -7.75 24.57
C ASP A 908 21.17 -6.55 23.68
N THR A 909 21.92 -6.74 22.60
CA THR A 909 22.20 -5.70 21.60
C THR A 909 20.91 -5.17 20.95
N VAL A 910 19.98 -6.07 20.62
CA VAL A 910 18.66 -5.70 20.07
C VAL A 910 17.83 -4.93 21.09
N PHE A 911 17.89 -5.31 22.36
CA PHE A 911 17.20 -4.59 23.44
C PHE A 911 17.82 -3.21 23.67
N GLU A 912 19.15 -3.09 23.64
CA GLU A 912 19.86 -1.82 23.78
C GLU A 912 19.59 -0.88 22.60
N LEU A 913 19.66 -1.38 21.37
CA LEU A 913 19.33 -0.63 20.15
C LEU A 913 17.88 -0.16 20.18
N HIS A 914 16.94 -1.05 20.53
CA HIS A 914 15.53 -0.68 20.64
C HIS A 914 15.30 0.37 21.75
N ASP A 915 15.91 0.21 22.92
CA ASP A 915 15.80 1.17 24.02
C ASP A 915 16.33 2.55 23.61
N MET A 916 17.50 2.59 22.95
CA MET A 916 18.09 3.83 22.42
C MET A 916 17.19 4.50 21.38
N LEU A 917 16.78 3.76 20.34
CA LEU A 917 15.97 4.28 19.23
C LEU A 917 14.60 4.75 19.70
N PHE A 918 13.92 3.94 20.51
CA PHE A 918 12.60 4.26 21.04
C PHE A 918 12.66 5.50 21.91
N ARG A 919 13.59 5.58 22.88
CA ARG A 919 13.70 6.74 23.78
C ARG A 919 14.02 8.01 23.03
N HIS A 920 14.95 7.95 22.07
CA HIS A 920 15.32 9.12 21.27
C HIS A 920 14.11 9.64 20.47
N LYS A 921 13.45 8.76 19.71
CA LYS A 921 12.33 9.16 18.88
C LYS A 921 11.12 9.60 19.69
N ALA A 922 10.74 8.85 20.72
CA ALA A 922 9.62 9.22 21.60
C ALA A 922 9.84 10.60 22.25
N ALA A 923 11.05 10.88 22.74
CA ALA A 923 11.38 12.18 23.35
C ALA A 923 11.29 13.35 22.35
N THR A 924 11.59 13.13 21.07
CA THR A 924 11.55 14.16 20.01
C THR A 924 10.22 14.28 19.27
N THR A 925 9.27 13.37 19.50
CA THR A 925 8.01 13.32 18.75
C THR A 925 7.02 14.36 19.29
N THR A 926 6.61 15.30 18.44
CA THR A 926 5.62 16.34 18.78
C THR A 926 4.20 15.99 18.34
N GLN A 927 4.04 15.15 17.31
CA GLN A 927 2.75 14.68 16.80
C GLN A 927 2.79 13.17 16.60
N LEU A 928 1.73 12.47 17.02
CA LEU A 928 1.61 11.02 16.90
C LEU A 928 0.24 10.65 16.31
N LEU A 929 0.21 9.99 15.15
CA LEU A 929 -1.00 9.45 14.53
C LEU A 929 -1.02 7.92 14.65
N VAL A 930 -2.07 7.38 15.25
CA VAL A 930 -2.23 5.94 15.47
C VAL A 930 -3.58 5.48 14.93
N ALA A 931 -3.55 4.56 13.97
CA ALA A 931 -4.75 3.97 13.39
C ALA A 931 -4.97 2.51 13.83
N GLY A 932 -6.24 2.09 13.83
CA GLY A 932 -6.62 0.70 14.09
C GLY A 932 -6.35 0.24 15.53
N LEU A 933 -6.56 1.13 16.51
CA LEU A 933 -6.24 0.84 17.91
C LEU A 933 -7.24 -0.17 18.52
N SER A 934 -6.78 -1.40 18.77
CA SER A 934 -7.56 -2.43 19.49
C SER A 934 -7.36 -2.34 21.01
N VAL A 935 -8.22 -3.00 21.79
CA VAL A 935 -8.18 -3.01 23.27
C VAL A 935 -6.82 -3.46 23.81
N GLU A 936 -6.19 -4.46 23.19
CA GLU A 936 -4.88 -4.98 23.58
C GLU A 936 -3.76 -3.94 23.35
N ARG A 937 -3.92 -3.10 22.32
CA ARG A 937 -2.93 -2.08 21.94
C ARG A 937 -3.04 -0.80 22.77
N ILE A 938 -4.17 -0.56 23.45
CA ILE A 938 -4.27 0.53 24.42
C ILE A 938 -3.28 0.34 25.55
N ALA A 939 -3.13 -0.88 26.09
CA ALA A 939 -2.19 -1.12 27.18
C ALA A 939 -0.74 -0.80 26.77
N ASP A 940 -0.37 -1.16 25.55
CA ASP A 940 0.93 -0.83 24.95
C ASP A 940 1.10 0.70 24.81
N LEU A 941 0.05 1.39 24.32
CA LEU A 941 0.03 2.86 24.21
C LEU A 941 0.17 3.54 25.59
N THR A 942 -0.59 3.12 26.61
CA THR A 942 -0.50 3.65 27.97
C THR A 942 0.91 3.51 28.54
N ALA A 943 1.58 2.38 28.28
CA ALA A 943 2.94 2.14 28.73
C ALA A 943 3.98 2.94 27.93
N ALA A 944 3.69 3.28 26.68
CA ALA A 944 4.57 4.05 25.80
C ALA A 944 4.49 5.57 26.04
N LEU A 945 3.29 6.11 26.26
CA LEU A 945 3.03 7.56 26.39
C LEU A 945 3.92 8.33 27.40
N PRO A 946 4.33 7.76 28.55
CA PRO A 946 5.25 8.45 29.48
C PRO A 946 6.62 8.81 28.89
N PHE A 947 7.06 8.12 27.83
CA PHE A 947 8.34 8.38 27.17
C PHE A 947 8.27 9.53 26.15
N TYR A 948 7.07 10.04 25.85
CA TYR A 948 6.85 11.12 24.90
C TYR A 948 6.79 12.48 25.59
N SER A 949 7.96 13.01 25.94
CA SER A 949 8.08 14.25 26.72
C SER A 949 7.63 15.51 25.97
N GLU A 950 7.84 15.59 24.65
CA GLU A 950 7.52 16.77 23.82
C GLU A 950 6.24 16.60 22.98
N LEU A 951 5.41 15.58 23.25
CA LEU A 951 4.18 15.32 22.50
C LEU A 951 3.13 16.42 22.74
N GLN A 952 2.70 17.04 21.65
CA GLN A 952 1.73 18.14 21.62
C GLN A 952 0.37 17.67 21.09
N GLU A 953 0.36 16.71 20.17
CA GLU A 953 -0.84 16.23 19.51
C GLU A 953 -0.79 14.71 19.29
N LEU A 954 -1.88 14.05 19.64
CA LEU A 954 -2.10 12.62 19.48
C LEU A 954 -3.43 12.41 18.76
N VAL A 955 -3.41 11.89 17.54
CA VAL A 955 -4.63 11.52 16.81
C VAL A 955 -4.77 10.01 16.82
N LEU A 956 -5.83 9.49 17.41
CA LEU A 956 -6.14 8.07 17.45
C LEU A 956 -7.39 7.81 16.61
N THR A 957 -7.32 6.88 15.66
CA THR A 957 -8.53 6.31 15.05
C THR A 957 -8.79 4.95 15.68
N VAL A 958 -9.94 4.84 16.34
CA VAL A 958 -10.35 3.67 17.12
C VAL A 958 -11.48 2.96 16.38
N THR A 959 -11.38 1.65 16.23
CA THR A 959 -12.31 0.85 15.40
C THR A 959 -13.57 0.38 16.16
N THR A 960 -13.67 0.62 17.47
CA THR A 960 -14.77 0.15 18.30
C THR A 960 -15.27 1.23 19.27
N GLU A 961 -16.58 1.41 19.37
CA GLU A 961 -17.23 2.50 20.13
C GLU A 961 -16.82 2.57 21.62
N HIS A 962 -16.60 1.43 22.28
CA HIS A 962 -16.28 1.38 23.73
C HIS A 962 -14.80 1.57 24.10
N VAL A 963 -13.96 1.98 23.16
CA VAL A 963 -12.50 2.03 23.31
C VAL A 963 -11.98 3.47 23.34
N ALA A 964 -12.77 4.43 22.87
CA ALA A 964 -12.45 5.86 22.89
C ALA A 964 -12.20 6.40 24.31
N TRP A 965 -13.07 6.10 25.28
CA TRP A 965 -12.88 6.56 26.67
C TRP A 965 -11.67 5.90 27.36
N LYS A 966 -11.34 4.65 27.01
CA LYS A 966 -10.16 3.96 27.54
C LYS A 966 -8.87 4.56 27.01
N ALA A 967 -8.84 4.92 25.72
CA ALA A 967 -7.73 5.65 25.12
C ALA A 967 -7.59 7.06 25.71
N ALA A 968 -8.71 7.78 25.89
CA ALA A 968 -8.74 9.06 26.59
C ALA A 968 -8.20 8.96 28.04
N ALA A 969 -8.65 7.96 28.80
CA ALA A 969 -8.19 7.71 30.16
C ALA A 969 -6.69 7.38 30.18
N ALA A 970 -6.20 6.56 29.26
CA ALA A 970 -4.77 6.24 29.13
C ALA A 970 -3.89 7.48 28.92
N VAL A 971 -4.34 8.42 28.08
CA VAL A 971 -3.61 9.69 27.87
C VAL A 971 -3.55 10.51 29.15
N VAL A 972 -4.65 10.59 29.89
CA VAL A 972 -4.68 11.34 31.15
C VAL A 972 -3.85 10.66 32.24
N GLU A 973 -3.90 9.34 32.35
CA GLU A 973 -3.08 8.55 33.29
C GLU A 973 -1.58 8.57 32.95
N SER A 974 -1.21 8.97 31.73
CA SER A 974 0.20 9.07 31.31
C SER A 974 0.96 10.27 31.89
N GLY A 975 0.30 11.10 32.72
CA GLY A 975 0.91 12.25 33.39
C GLY A 975 0.79 13.58 32.65
N ALA A 976 -0.14 13.70 31.69
CA ALA A 976 -0.47 14.96 31.04
C ALA A 976 -1.17 15.94 32.00
N CYS A 977 -0.85 17.24 31.91
CA CYS A 977 -1.44 18.26 32.77
C CYS A 977 -2.55 19.08 32.10
N ASP A 978 -2.48 19.27 30.78
CA ASP A 978 -3.55 19.89 29.99
C ASP A 978 -3.92 18.93 28.86
N VAL A 979 -5.18 18.56 28.76
CA VAL A 979 -5.64 17.61 27.75
C VAL A 979 -6.90 18.18 27.11
N GLN A 980 -6.85 18.41 25.80
CA GLN A 980 -8.05 18.67 25.01
C GLN A 980 -8.37 17.42 24.20
N ILE A 981 -9.59 16.92 24.35
CA ILE A 981 -10.09 15.72 23.68
C ILE A 981 -11.21 16.15 22.76
N GLU A 982 -11.01 15.98 21.47
CA GLU A 982 -12.03 16.11 20.44
C GLU A 982 -12.42 14.69 19.99
N CYS A 983 -13.67 14.34 20.22
CA CYS A 983 -14.17 13.00 19.97
C CYS A 983 -15.56 13.03 19.33
N ASN A 984 -15.66 12.41 18.15
CA ASN A 984 -16.96 12.17 17.52
C ASN A 984 -17.61 10.94 18.16
N ASN A 985 -18.94 10.92 18.29
CA ASN A 985 -19.68 9.79 18.91
C ASN A 985 -19.30 9.47 20.38
N PHE A 986 -18.97 10.49 21.19
CA PHE A 986 -18.71 10.33 22.63
C PHE A 986 -20.01 10.57 23.42
N GLY A 987 -20.62 9.51 23.94
CA GLY A 987 -21.92 9.53 24.63
C GLY A 987 -21.83 9.51 26.15
N ASP A 988 -23.00 9.39 26.80
CA ASP A 988 -23.12 9.42 28.26
C ASP A 988 -22.44 8.24 28.96
N GLU A 989 -22.45 7.04 28.37
CA GLU A 989 -21.79 5.87 28.95
C GLU A 989 -20.27 6.04 28.92
N GLU A 990 -19.69 6.53 27.81
CA GLU A 990 -18.26 6.85 27.74
C GLU A 990 -17.87 7.95 28.75
N ALA A 991 -18.72 8.97 28.92
CA ALA A 991 -18.48 10.05 29.86
C ALA A 991 -18.53 9.57 31.33
N ILE A 992 -19.45 8.67 31.67
CA ILE A 992 -19.51 8.05 33.00
C ILE A 992 -18.25 7.21 33.25
N CYS A 993 -17.89 6.32 32.33
CA CYS A 993 -16.69 5.48 32.47
C CYS A 993 -15.41 6.31 32.53
N LEU A 994 -15.29 7.36 31.73
CA LEU A 994 -14.17 8.31 31.81
C LEU A 994 -14.15 9.00 33.17
N SER A 995 -15.29 9.45 33.69
CA SER A 995 -15.35 10.08 35.02
C SER A 995 -14.93 9.12 36.15
N GLU A 996 -15.24 7.83 36.05
CA GLU A 996 -14.80 6.83 37.02
C GLU A 996 -13.30 6.57 36.92
N ALA A 997 -12.75 6.41 35.71
CA ALA A 997 -11.32 6.23 35.49
C ALA A 997 -10.50 7.43 35.98
N LEU A 998 -10.99 8.64 35.72
CA LEU A 998 -10.40 9.88 36.20
C LEU A 998 -10.58 10.10 37.71
N SER A 999 -11.30 9.24 38.44
CA SER A 999 -11.35 9.32 39.91
C SER A 999 -10.13 8.68 40.58
N ASN A 1000 -9.25 8.02 39.82
CA ASN A 1000 -8.06 7.31 40.30
C ASN A 1000 -6.89 8.26 40.62
N GLU A 1001 -6.00 7.89 41.54
CA GLU A 1001 -4.78 8.66 41.92
C GLU A 1001 -3.82 8.88 40.74
N ARG A 1002 -3.83 7.98 39.74
CA ARG A 1002 -2.95 8.07 38.56
C ARG A 1002 -3.17 9.30 37.69
N SER A 1003 -4.32 9.96 37.81
CA SER A 1003 -4.64 11.20 37.08
C SER A 1003 -4.50 12.46 37.95
N GLN A 1004 -3.71 12.40 39.03
CA GLN A 1004 -3.40 13.53 39.93
C GLN A 1004 -2.60 14.69 39.28
N HIS A 1005 -2.14 14.51 38.05
CA HIS A 1005 -1.38 15.54 37.32
C HIS A 1005 -2.26 16.39 36.38
N LEU A 1006 -3.52 16.00 36.17
CA LEU A 1006 -4.45 16.66 35.26
C LEU A 1006 -5.00 17.98 35.83
N GLU A 1007 -4.57 19.11 35.27
CA GLU A 1007 -4.98 20.47 35.65
C GLU A 1007 -6.15 21.00 34.81
N ARG A 1008 -6.22 20.66 33.53
CA ARG A 1008 -7.29 21.09 32.62
C ARG A 1008 -7.69 19.95 31.69
N LEU A 1009 -9.00 19.78 31.49
CA LEU A 1009 -9.57 18.82 30.57
C LEU A 1009 -10.63 19.54 29.72
N HIS A 1010 -10.37 19.72 28.44
CA HIS A 1010 -11.33 20.30 27.49
C HIS A 1010 -11.91 19.17 26.64
N LEU A 1011 -13.20 18.87 26.79
CA LEU A 1011 -13.88 17.84 26.01
C LEU A 1011 -14.78 18.50 24.96
N ILE A 1012 -14.50 18.23 23.68
CA ILE A 1012 -15.31 18.66 22.55
C ILE A 1012 -15.98 17.40 22.00
N CYS A 1013 -17.30 17.33 22.07
CA CYS A 1013 -18.05 16.12 21.70
C CYS A 1013 -19.46 16.44 21.20
N ASP A 1014 -20.00 15.54 20.37
CA ASP A 1014 -21.20 15.82 19.58
C ASP A 1014 -22.49 15.23 20.20
N CYS A 1015 -22.36 14.27 21.13
CA CYS A 1015 -23.45 13.39 21.55
C CYS A 1015 -23.70 13.33 23.07
N LEU A 1016 -23.15 14.27 23.85
CA LEU A 1016 -23.25 14.26 25.31
C LEU A 1016 -24.57 14.87 25.81
N SER A 1017 -25.33 14.13 26.63
CA SER A 1017 -26.56 14.64 27.24
C SER A 1017 -26.27 15.30 28.61
N GLU A 1018 -27.30 15.91 29.23
CA GLU A 1018 -27.19 16.46 30.58
C GLU A 1018 -26.73 15.43 31.63
N LEU A 1019 -26.97 14.12 31.41
CA LEU A 1019 -26.58 13.06 32.33
C LEU A 1019 -25.06 12.84 32.30
N GLY A 1020 -24.45 12.71 31.12
CA GLY A 1020 -23.00 12.58 30.96
C GLY A 1020 -22.26 13.84 31.42
N GLN A 1021 -22.81 15.01 31.14
CA GLN A 1021 -22.27 16.29 31.61
C GLN A 1021 -22.24 16.35 33.15
N LYS A 1022 -23.34 16.02 33.83
CA LYS A 1022 -23.39 15.98 35.31
C LYS A 1022 -22.46 14.94 35.92
N ALA A 1023 -22.20 13.82 35.24
CA ALA A 1023 -21.25 12.81 35.70
C ALA A 1023 -19.80 13.35 35.71
N LEU A 1024 -19.39 14.04 34.64
CA LEU A 1024 -18.08 14.69 34.54
C LEU A 1024 -17.96 15.91 35.48
N GLU A 1025 -19.03 16.68 35.68
CA GLU A 1025 -19.02 17.80 36.63
C GLU A 1025 -18.84 17.33 38.09
N ARG A 1026 -19.47 16.21 38.48
CA ARG A 1026 -19.30 15.59 39.81
C ARG A 1026 -17.86 15.13 40.10
N LEU A 1027 -17.08 14.77 39.08
CA LEU A 1027 -15.65 14.49 39.24
C LEU A 1027 -14.91 15.72 39.79
N THR A 1028 -15.22 16.89 39.25
CA THR A 1028 -14.64 18.17 39.66
C THR A 1028 -14.97 18.49 41.12
N GLU A 1029 -16.18 18.17 41.57
CA GLU A 1029 -16.60 18.33 42.97
C GLU A 1029 -15.90 17.34 43.91
N ARG A 1030 -15.75 16.06 43.50
CA ARG A 1030 -15.04 15.03 44.28
C ARG A 1030 -13.54 15.34 44.43
N ARG A 1031 -12.92 15.92 43.40
CA ARG A 1031 -11.48 16.28 43.42
C ARG A 1031 -11.17 17.56 44.20
N ARG A 1032 -12.16 18.44 44.47
CA ARG A 1032 -11.97 19.65 45.30
C ARG A 1032 -11.51 19.35 46.75
N GLY A 1033 -11.63 18.11 47.23
CA GLY A 1033 -11.21 17.68 48.56
C GLY A 1033 -9.74 17.25 48.69
N THR A 1034 -9.00 17.08 47.58
CA THR A 1034 -7.57 16.72 47.59
C THR A 1034 -6.74 17.90 47.07
N VAL A 1035 -5.73 18.28 47.84
CA VAL A 1035 -5.03 19.56 47.71
C VAL A 1035 -4.29 19.64 46.37
N ARG A 1036 -4.60 20.71 45.61
CA ARG A 1036 -4.13 21.07 44.25
C ARG A 1036 -4.67 20.19 43.14
N LEU A 1037 -5.83 20.55 42.57
CA LEU A 1037 -6.17 20.33 41.16
C LEU A 1037 -7.59 20.90 40.92
N SER A 1038 -7.69 22.15 40.48
CA SER A 1038 -8.92 22.66 39.88
C SER A 1038 -8.94 22.19 38.43
N CYS A 1039 -9.38 20.95 38.17
CA CYS A 1039 -9.71 20.52 36.82
C CYS A 1039 -10.74 21.50 36.24
N HIS A 1040 -10.30 22.42 35.38
CA HIS A 1040 -11.23 23.22 34.58
C HIS A 1040 -11.74 22.33 33.46
N LEU A 1041 -12.98 21.86 33.63
CA LEU A 1041 -13.71 21.11 32.63
C LEU A 1041 -14.46 22.09 31.74
N VAL A 1042 -14.14 22.09 30.46
CA VAL A 1042 -14.91 22.80 29.43
C VAL A 1042 -15.55 21.73 28.55
N ILE A 1043 -16.86 21.82 28.35
CA ILE A 1043 -17.62 20.92 27.46
C ILE A 1043 -18.22 21.78 26.36
N GLU A 1044 -17.79 21.57 25.13
CA GLU A 1044 -18.36 22.23 23.95
C GLU A 1044 -19.14 21.18 23.13
N SER A 1045 -20.46 21.36 23.02
CA SER A 1045 -21.30 20.55 22.13
C SER A 1045 -21.31 21.17 20.74
N LYS A 1046 -20.96 20.40 19.70
CA LYS A 1046 -20.91 20.92 18.32
C LYS A 1046 -22.26 21.32 17.70
N ASP A 1047 -23.41 21.13 18.37
CA ASP A 1047 -24.69 21.66 17.89
C ASP A 1047 -25.68 22.11 18.99
N ARG A 1048 -25.90 23.43 19.05
CA ARG A 1048 -27.14 24.06 19.54
C ARG A 1048 -27.58 25.09 18.50
N ASN A 1049 -28.21 24.64 17.42
CA ASN A 1049 -29.09 25.49 16.61
C ASN A 1049 -30.06 24.65 15.77
N ARG A 1050 -31.15 24.17 16.38
CA ARG A 1050 -32.52 24.10 15.80
C ARG A 1050 -33.54 23.69 16.88
N GLY A 1051 -34.68 24.38 16.87
CA GLY A 1051 -35.57 24.57 18.02
C GLY A 1051 -36.47 23.40 18.44
N TYR A 1052 -37.01 23.59 19.64
CA TYR A 1052 -37.95 22.76 20.39
C TYR A 1052 -39.17 22.23 19.61
N GLY A 1053 -39.48 20.96 19.83
CA GLY A 1053 -40.80 20.34 19.64
C GLY A 1053 -40.99 19.21 20.65
N TYR A 1054 -41.82 19.44 21.66
CA TYR A 1054 -42.20 18.50 22.72
C TYR A 1054 -42.94 17.27 22.17
N GLY A 1055 -42.59 16.07 22.62
CA GLY A 1055 -43.35 14.82 22.45
C GLY A 1055 -42.73 13.68 23.26
N GLY A 1056 -43.41 13.24 24.32
CA GLY A 1056 -42.87 12.36 25.36
C GLY A 1056 -42.86 10.86 25.04
N HIS A 1057 -41.95 10.18 25.75
CA HIS A 1057 -41.88 8.76 26.12
C HIS A 1057 -42.12 7.67 25.06
N GLU A 1058 -41.06 6.93 24.72
CA GLU A 1058 -40.91 5.52 25.12
C GLU A 1058 -39.47 5.01 24.86
N SER A 1059 -38.87 4.43 25.90
CA SER A 1059 -37.51 3.90 25.93
C SER A 1059 -37.40 2.62 25.09
N ARG A 1060 -36.55 2.59 24.06
CA ARG A 1060 -36.01 1.35 23.48
C ARG A 1060 -34.52 1.48 23.18
N ARG A 1061 -33.76 0.56 23.77
CA ARG A 1061 -32.30 0.40 23.74
C ARG A 1061 -31.79 0.32 22.29
N ALA A 1062 -30.87 1.21 21.93
CA ALA A 1062 -30.07 1.13 20.72
C ALA A 1062 -29.00 0.04 20.87
N GLN A 1063 -28.73 -0.70 19.79
CA GLN A 1063 -27.49 -1.45 19.61
C GLN A 1063 -26.54 -0.67 18.67
N PRO A 1064 -25.22 -0.82 18.83
CA PRO A 1064 -24.23 0.17 18.38
C PRO A 1064 -23.72 -0.14 16.96
N GLN A 1065 -23.69 0.87 16.08
CA GLN A 1065 -23.08 0.83 14.74
C GLN A 1065 -21.55 0.86 14.90
N GLN A 1066 -20.72 0.09 14.21
CA GLN A 1066 -19.27 0.35 14.26
C GLN A 1066 -18.92 1.62 13.47
N THR A 1067 -19.01 2.75 14.15
CA THR A 1067 -18.44 4.00 13.71
C THR A 1067 -16.99 4.05 14.17
N SER A 1068 -16.04 4.28 13.25
CA SER A 1068 -14.65 4.51 13.64
C SER A 1068 -14.58 5.84 14.39
N THR A 1069 -14.43 5.77 15.71
CA THR A 1069 -14.29 6.97 16.55
C THR A 1069 -12.90 7.55 16.35
N THR A 1070 -12.83 8.76 15.79
CA THR A 1070 -11.59 9.52 15.77
C THR A 1070 -11.49 10.32 17.06
N LEU A 1071 -10.44 10.07 17.82
CA LEU A 1071 -10.09 10.75 19.05
C LEU A 1071 -8.85 11.60 18.78
N ARG A 1072 -9.03 12.90 18.66
CA ARG A 1072 -7.92 13.85 18.58
C ARG A 1072 -7.65 14.42 19.97
N VAL A 1073 -6.45 14.21 20.47
CA VAL A 1073 -6.03 14.63 21.80
C VAL A 1073 -4.86 15.60 21.70
N LEU A 1074 -5.08 16.86 22.07
CA LEU A 1074 -4.00 17.82 22.27
C LEU A 1074 -3.51 17.69 23.70
N VAL A 1075 -2.21 17.51 23.86
CA VAL A 1075 -1.57 17.26 25.15
C VAL A 1075 -0.58 18.38 25.44
N HIS A 1076 -0.70 18.98 26.62
CA HIS A 1076 0.37 19.79 27.17
C HIS A 1076 0.92 19.10 28.43
N ARG A 1077 2.22 18.86 28.44
CA ARG A 1077 2.96 18.34 29.59
C ARG A 1077 3.80 19.47 30.18
N ARG A 1078 3.88 19.55 31.52
CA ARG A 1078 4.86 20.42 32.17
C ARG A 1078 6.24 19.93 31.77
N ARG A 1079 7.07 20.82 31.20
CA ARG A 1079 8.51 20.55 31.08
C ARG A 1079 9.04 20.31 32.48
N THR A 1080 9.57 19.10 32.71
CA THR A 1080 10.24 18.74 33.95
C THR A 1080 11.65 19.30 33.98
#